data_AF-A0A5J4FWR9-F1
#
_entry.id   AF-A0A5J4FWR9-F1
#
_cell.length_a   1.000
_cell.length_b   1.000
_cell.length_c   1.000
_cell.angle_alpha   90.00
_cell.angle_beta   90.00
_cell.angle_gamma   90.00
#
_symmetry.space_group_name_H-M   'P 1'
#
loop_
_entity.id
_entity.type
_entity.pdbx_description
1 polymer ?
#
loop_
_entity_poly.entity_id
_entity_poly.type
_entity_poly.pdbx_seq_one_letter_code
_entity_poly.pdbx_strand_id
1 'polypeptide(L)'
;MGITYAQNYTTAEQLEINAASNLGNWQQNFDINIIQQKVNNATYENVGNNAINGENNILTPQESDFYSNYVYSQNRNVLADFIPTAGATETFNVATGDFFFDPGGPGGSIDTDGVPGNYPNCNCITTTTLVGADEVTFNDFYVFSTFDWLRIYDGADNSAPLLFENDLTTTITYADFIAANGGSASIVSTGGMLTFEFRSSTVVDRLGYDVEITNGSGGGGGGAMACNQEHTAAGSAAGSGVGSSLDSDFKTAADITVAAGENFTIDAITASFLTFAPSDPPVNATVTYYEDAAGFPGTMIGTETLVPTIVSAMPWVNPVADVYETSLAITPFTFVGDMAADTKYWIEIAMGTATAQGTVFWEGTTDTTIQGEPAVQFDATTGNWTVPLNGTTGLPQDNQEVIYNFSGDCEAIGGGGSGDCFITDSTAVPFEIDPGGTQTADCAVAPNLVPVTITETGIIGTDYDLQTVTVDIEHTFSGDLDLSLVAPDGTTLDLALSLGGGTDDAYNGTQFQDGGADISAATAPFGVGPYEATGGAFSVAFAGVSIAGDWQLQVCDGAGGDTGQVLQFSIEFCPPGAGPTNDECDFAINVECGDVVTGDTSDDTDSGGNAAPDEFFKFTGDGVAQDVTISLCDGGTAYDSLLRVFTDCTLTTEIASNDDSCGLQSELEFESDGVSTYYIMVEGFGSNSGAFSLAVTCASPVENDLCENAIEIDCGASVTGTTIAATIDNDVAGANCGTDITAPGVWYAFTDSSGLPGTALATLCNGTDYDSKISVFSGDCSALVCIDGNDDDCGLQSSVTFPTDGASTYYILVHGFGANTGNFTLDVTCMPTPPPNDMIANSIDVDEIGFPYTDPAVAMPAATLEAGDPAGCSINGSAGVWYNFVAGGSGTATASITSPGGASAVIFYTAPDENASETDLVHVDQFNNQCVGGTSASINTLAGQAYYVFVVNTGAITDIVIDGTLLGTNENTIEGFAFYPNPANDQLNVTAKDTIDSLILFNVLGQKVIDQNVGATSSQLDVSSLPTGTYIMKVSVNGEIGTYKVIKQ
;
A
#
# COMPACT_ATOMS: atom_id res chain seq x y z
N MET A 1 19.87 -5.24 -38.59
CA MET A 1 19.10 -5.21 -39.86
C MET A 1 17.67 -5.51 -39.46
N GLY A 2 16.67 -4.64 -39.51
CA GLY A 2 16.47 -3.30 -40.03
C GLY A 2 14.97 -3.18 -40.38
N ILE A 3 14.34 -2.08 -39.97
CA ILE A 3 13.14 -1.42 -40.56
C ILE A 3 11.76 -1.59 -39.87
N THR A 4 11.41 -0.53 -39.11
CA THR A 4 10.17 0.28 -38.94
C THR A 4 8.81 -0.31 -38.52
N TYR A 5 8.19 0.36 -37.55
CA TYR A 5 7.05 1.26 -37.79
C TYR A 5 7.27 2.59 -37.03
N ALA A 6 6.93 3.72 -37.67
CA ALA A 6 7.00 5.07 -37.12
C ALA A 6 5.60 5.52 -36.71
N GLN A 7 5.47 6.13 -35.52
CA GLN A 7 4.36 7.02 -35.16
C GLN A 7 4.97 8.40 -34.86
N ASN A 8 4.36 9.45 -35.40
CA ASN A 8 4.83 10.83 -35.31
C ASN A 8 4.32 11.44 -34.01
N TYR A 9 5.21 11.63 -33.03
CA TYR A 9 4.95 12.47 -31.87
C TYR A 9 5.18 13.94 -32.22
N THR A 10 4.38 14.82 -31.64
CA THR A 10 4.49 16.28 -31.75
C THR A 10 5.70 16.81 -30.97
N THR A 11 6.13 18.04 -31.27
CA THR A 11 7.26 18.69 -30.58
C THR A 11 7.03 18.88 -29.08
N ALA A 12 5.76 18.80 -28.61
CA ALA A 12 5.38 18.89 -27.20
C ALA A 12 5.60 17.56 -26.45
N GLU A 13 5.18 16.43 -27.04
CA GLU A 13 5.40 15.09 -26.46
C GLU A 13 6.90 14.73 -26.41
N GLN A 14 7.70 15.27 -27.32
CA GLN A 14 9.15 15.08 -27.31
C GLN A 14 9.87 15.95 -26.25
N LEU A 15 9.20 16.98 -25.70
CA LEU A 15 9.69 17.77 -24.56
C LEU A 15 9.40 17.05 -23.23
N GLU A 16 8.29 16.33 -23.11
CA GLU A 16 7.94 15.53 -21.93
C GLU A 16 8.82 14.30 -21.74
N ILE A 17 9.14 13.57 -22.82
CA ILE A 17 10.08 12.43 -22.76
C ILE A 17 11.49 12.90 -22.36
N ASN A 18 11.87 14.12 -22.75
CA ASN A 18 13.17 14.68 -22.37
C ASN A 18 13.19 15.23 -20.93
N ALA A 19 12.04 15.59 -20.36
CA ALA A 19 11.92 15.99 -18.95
C ALA A 19 12.14 14.78 -18.01
N ALA A 20 11.60 13.60 -18.34
CA ALA A 20 11.86 12.36 -17.59
C ALA A 20 13.32 11.88 -17.68
N SER A 21 14.07 12.28 -18.72
CA SER A 21 15.46 11.85 -18.95
C SER A 21 16.54 12.76 -18.32
N ASN A 22 16.16 13.86 -17.66
CA ASN A 22 17.11 14.82 -17.09
C ASN A 22 17.50 14.57 -15.61
N LEU A 23 17.44 13.33 -15.13
CA LEU A 23 18.11 12.88 -13.90
C LEU A 23 19.62 12.64 -14.10
N GLY A 24 20.26 13.44 -14.96
CA GLY A 24 21.61 13.18 -15.49
C GLY A 24 22.78 13.74 -14.69
N ASN A 25 22.60 14.31 -13.49
CA ASN A 25 23.68 15.04 -12.80
C ASN A 25 23.89 14.75 -11.30
N TRP A 26 23.45 13.60 -10.79
CA TRP A 26 23.98 13.07 -9.53
C TRP A 26 24.85 11.84 -9.82
N GLN A 27 26.14 11.98 -9.50
CA GLN A 27 27.17 11.01 -9.83
C GLN A 27 27.18 9.82 -8.85
N GLN A 28 26.03 9.17 -8.61
CA GLN A 28 25.89 7.81 -8.08
C GLN A 28 24.59 7.19 -8.61
N ASN A 29 24.69 6.14 -9.43
CA ASN A 29 23.53 5.37 -9.92
C ASN A 29 23.03 4.47 -8.78
N PHE A 30 21.95 4.88 -8.11
CA PHE A 30 21.17 3.97 -7.27
C PHE A 30 20.16 3.21 -8.15
N ASP A 31 20.02 1.90 -7.93
CA ASP A 31 19.05 1.05 -8.64
C ASP A 31 17.81 0.91 -7.77
N ILE A 32 16.67 1.43 -8.25
CA ILE A 32 15.43 1.49 -7.48
C ILE A 32 14.94 0.10 -7.07
N ASN A 33 15.16 -0.92 -7.91
CA ASN A 33 14.75 -2.29 -7.59
C ASN A 33 15.55 -2.86 -6.41
N ILE A 34 16.83 -2.49 -6.30
CA ILE A 34 17.70 -2.91 -5.20
C ILE A 34 17.28 -2.21 -3.89
N ILE A 35 16.87 -0.94 -3.97
CA ILE A 35 16.38 -0.18 -2.81
C ILE A 35 15.02 -0.73 -2.35
N GLN A 36 14.09 -0.99 -3.28
CA GLN A 36 12.79 -1.60 -3.00
C GLN A 36 12.96 -2.98 -2.32
N GLN A 37 13.91 -3.77 -2.79
CA GLN A 37 14.20 -5.10 -2.23
C GLN A 37 14.83 -5.01 -0.83
N LYS A 38 15.61 -3.96 -0.52
CA LYS A 38 16.10 -3.70 0.85
C LYS A 38 14.98 -3.32 1.81
N VAL A 39 13.99 -2.58 1.33
CA VAL A 39 12.79 -2.18 2.12
C VAL A 39 11.90 -3.40 2.36
N ASN A 40 11.62 -4.19 1.34
CA ASN A 40 10.73 -5.35 1.41
C ASN A 40 11.28 -6.51 2.26
N ASN A 41 12.60 -6.61 2.43
CA ASN A 41 13.25 -7.65 3.25
C ASN A 41 13.41 -7.27 4.74
N ALA A 42 12.84 -6.15 5.20
CA ALA A 42 12.88 -5.74 6.60
C ALA A 42 11.70 -6.33 7.39
N THR A 43 11.97 -7.01 8.52
CA THR A 43 10.94 -7.65 9.37
C THR A 43 9.98 -6.64 10.01
N TYR A 44 8.72 -7.05 10.18
CA TYR A 44 7.54 -6.24 10.58
C TYR A 44 7.67 -5.38 11.86
N GLU A 45 8.69 -5.58 12.71
CA GLU A 45 8.99 -4.67 13.83
C GLU A 45 9.64 -3.32 13.41
N ASN A 46 9.95 -3.12 12.13
CA ASN A 46 10.65 -1.91 11.63
C ASN A 46 9.91 -1.12 10.53
N VAL A 47 8.62 -1.40 10.29
CA VAL A 47 7.86 -0.82 9.15
C VAL A 47 6.88 0.30 9.57
N GLY A 48 7.14 0.97 10.70
CA GLY A 48 6.44 2.21 11.05
C GLY A 48 7.36 3.41 10.87
N ASN A 49 7.06 4.31 9.91
CA ASN A 49 7.60 5.66 9.62
C ASN A 49 9.11 5.97 9.80
N ASN A 50 9.92 4.98 10.18
CA ASN A 50 11.32 5.12 10.59
C ASN A 50 12.31 4.55 9.56
N ALA A 51 11.81 3.93 8.49
CA ALA A 51 12.63 3.61 7.32
C ALA A 51 13.04 4.87 6.53
N ILE A 52 12.29 5.97 6.67
CA ILE A 52 12.46 7.24 5.92
C ILE A 52 13.46 8.19 6.63
N ASN A 53 13.62 8.04 7.95
CA ASN A 53 14.41 8.97 8.78
C ASN A 53 15.87 8.55 9.01
N GLY A 54 16.35 7.49 8.35
CA GLY A 54 17.75 7.04 8.46
C GLY A 54 18.18 6.53 9.84
N GLU A 55 17.25 6.27 10.76
CA GLU A 55 17.56 5.75 12.10
C GLU A 55 17.72 4.23 12.14
N ASN A 56 17.11 3.52 11.19
CA ASN A 56 17.38 2.12 10.94
C ASN A 56 18.29 2.01 9.73
N ASN A 57 19.51 1.53 9.95
CA ASN A 57 20.67 1.47 9.06
C ASN A 57 20.49 0.60 7.77
N ILE A 58 19.26 0.53 7.23
CA ILE A 58 18.78 -0.28 6.10
C ILE A 58 19.00 0.47 4.77
N LEU A 59 18.62 1.74 4.72
CA LEU A 59 18.89 2.65 3.62
C LEU A 59 19.91 3.70 4.06
N THR A 60 20.85 4.05 3.18
CA THR A 60 21.66 5.24 3.40
C THR A 60 20.78 6.49 3.27
N PRO A 61 21.12 7.62 3.92
CA PRO A 61 20.35 8.86 3.77
C PRO A 61 20.11 9.29 2.31
N GLN A 62 21.06 9.00 1.43
CA GLN A 62 20.97 9.30 -0.01
C GLN A 62 20.05 8.33 -0.76
N GLU A 63 19.97 7.06 -0.33
CA GLU A 63 19.00 6.09 -0.87
C GLU A 63 17.59 6.40 -0.37
N SER A 64 17.45 6.88 0.87
CA SER A 64 16.17 7.34 1.43
C SER A 64 15.63 8.53 0.64
N ASP A 65 16.43 9.58 0.45
CA ASP A 65 16.05 10.76 -0.34
C ASP A 65 15.67 10.37 -1.79
N PHE A 66 16.40 9.45 -2.41
CA PHE A 66 16.10 8.96 -3.77
C PHE A 66 14.79 8.15 -3.82
N TYR A 67 14.57 7.26 -2.85
CA TYR A 67 13.37 6.43 -2.76
C TYR A 67 12.11 7.26 -2.50
N SER A 68 12.18 8.21 -1.56
CA SER A 68 11.09 9.14 -1.28
C SER A 68 10.71 9.92 -2.55
N ASN A 69 11.68 10.56 -3.22
CA ASN A 69 11.40 11.30 -4.46
C ASN A 69 10.83 10.43 -5.59
N TYR A 70 11.23 9.16 -5.69
CA TYR A 70 10.67 8.21 -6.65
C TYR A 70 9.20 7.88 -6.35
N VAL A 71 8.88 7.54 -5.10
CA VAL A 71 7.50 7.25 -4.66
C VAL A 71 6.60 8.49 -4.81
N TYR A 72 7.07 9.68 -4.44
CA TYR A 72 6.35 10.95 -4.62
C TYR A 72 6.07 11.29 -6.10
N SER A 73 6.84 10.75 -7.06
CA SER A 73 6.65 11.03 -8.48
C SER A 73 5.67 10.10 -9.20
N GLN A 74 5.38 8.92 -8.62
CA GLN A 74 4.49 7.92 -9.23
C GLN A 74 3.01 8.14 -8.88
N ASN A 75 2.71 8.84 -7.77
CA ASN A 75 1.36 8.98 -7.23
C ASN A 75 0.73 10.38 -7.39
N ARG A 76 1.28 11.29 -8.22
CA ARG A 76 0.78 12.68 -8.33
C ARG A 76 0.38 13.09 -9.74
N ASN A 77 -0.75 13.78 -9.84
CA ASN A 77 -1.12 14.55 -11.02
C ASN A 77 -0.83 16.03 -10.78
N VAL A 78 0.34 16.50 -11.24
CA VAL A 78 0.91 17.84 -10.96
C VAL A 78 0.06 19.03 -11.48
N LEU A 79 -1.07 18.76 -12.13
CA LEU A 79 -2.03 19.76 -12.63
C LEU A 79 -3.22 20.01 -11.70
N ALA A 80 -3.37 19.23 -10.62
CA ALA A 80 -4.49 19.34 -9.66
C ALA A 80 -4.12 20.05 -8.34
N ASP A 81 -2.86 20.47 -8.15
CA ASP A 81 -2.38 21.03 -6.89
C ASP A 81 -2.70 22.54 -6.75
N PHE A 82 -3.13 22.98 -5.57
CA PHE A 82 -3.30 24.40 -5.25
C PHE A 82 -1.96 25.04 -4.86
N ILE A 83 -1.49 25.99 -5.68
CA ILE A 83 -0.21 26.70 -5.48
C ILE A 83 -0.48 28.21 -5.35
N PRO A 84 -0.26 28.82 -4.17
CA PRO A 84 -0.48 30.25 -3.99
C PRO A 84 0.63 31.09 -4.65
N THR A 85 0.23 32.25 -5.17
CA THR A 85 1.14 33.26 -5.71
C THR A 85 1.91 33.92 -4.56
N ALA A 86 3.25 33.89 -4.59
CA ALA A 86 4.06 34.47 -3.53
C ALA A 86 3.74 35.96 -3.29
N GLY A 87 3.37 36.28 -2.04
CA GLY A 87 3.03 37.63 -1.61
C GLY A 87 1.59 38.05 -1.89
N ALA A 88 0.77 37.16 -2.45
CA ALA A 88 -0.65 37.38 -2.65
C ALA A 88 -1.48 36.98 -1.42
N THR A 89 -2.73 37.42 -1.43
CA THR A 89 -3.78 36.93 -0.55
C THR A 89 -4.82 36.23 -1.42
N GLU A 90 -4.94 34.92 -1.28
CA GLU A 90 -5.74 34.07 -2.17
C GLU A 90 -6.64 33.14 -1.36
N THR A 91 -7.76 32.75 -1.96
CA THR A 91 -8.75 31.86 -1.36
C THR A 91 -9.06 30.75 -2.35
N PHE A 92 -8.98 29.50 -1.90
CA PHE A 92 -9.24 28.30 -2.69
C PHE A 92 -10.39 27.53 -2.05
N ASN A 93 -11.34 27.07 -2.87
CA ASN A 93 -12.31 26.07 -2.44
C ASN A 93 -11.67 24.70 -2.64
N VAL A 94 -11.65 23.88 -1.60
CA VAL A 94 -10.93 22.60 -1.58
C VAL A 94 -11.85 21.47 -1.10
N ALA A 95 -11.55 20.26 -1.55
CA ALA A 95 -12.27 19.02 -1.25
C ALA A 95 -11.32 17.96 -0.66
N THR A 96 -11.88 16.89 -0.11
CA THR A 96 -11.10 15.73 0.35
C THR A 96 -10.29 15.13 -0.80
N GLY A 97 -8.99 14.89 -0.56
CA GLY A 97 -8.04 14.37 -1.53
C GLY A 97 -7.30 15.44 -2.34
N ASP A 98 -7.66 16.73 -2.18
CA ASP A 98 -6.89 17.82 -2.76
C ASP A 98 -5.54 17.99 -2.06
N PHE A 99 -4.58 18.55 -2.79
CA PHE A 99 -3.25 18.88 -2.27
C PHE A 99 -3.02 20.38 -2.34
N PHE A 100 -2.55 20.93 -1.23
CA PHE A 100 -2.14 22.32 -1.10
C PHE A 100 -0.67 22.36 -0.72
N PHE A 101 0.12 23.08 -1.51
CA PHE A 101 1.51 23.26 -1.16
C PHE A 101 2.07 24.59 -1.66
N ASP A 102 3.14 25.05 -1.02
CA ASP A 102 3.85 26.27 -1.41
C ASP A 102 5.27 25.90 -1.94
N PRO A 103 5.41 25.56 -3.25
CA PRO A 103 6.69 25.16 -3.85
C PRO A 103 7.62 26.27 -4.30
N GLY A 104 7.09 27.46 -4.60
CA GLY A 104 7.55 28.17 -5.79
C GLY A 104 7.32 27.34 -7.07
N GLY A 105 6.23 27.63 -7.79
CA GLY A 105 5.77 26.85 -8.94
C GLY A 105 6.76 26.73 -10.13
N PRO A 106 6.32 26.10 -11.25
CA PRO A 106 7.14 25.89 -12.46
C PRO A 106 7.39 27.22 -13.18
N GLY A 107 8.34 27.98 -12.69
CA GLY A 107 8.59 29.35 -13.15
C GLY A 107 9.85 29.96 -12.54
N GLY A 108 10.94 29.18 -12.42
CA GLY A 108 12.22 29.72 -12.00
C GLY A 108 12.88 30.55 -13.11
N SER A 109 12.94 31.88 -12.95
CA SER A 109 14.11 32.69 -13.31
C SER A 109 13.92 34.18 -13.03
N ILE A 110 14.75 34.75 -12.15
CA ILE A 110 15.96 35.42 -12.63
C ILE A 110 17.05 35.38 -11.54
N ASP A 111 18.19 34.79 -11.92
CA ASP A 111 19.41 34.51 -11.14
C ASP A 111 19.45 33.22 -10.29
N THR A 112 19.89 32.14 -10.97
CA THR A 112 20.66 30.95 -10.50
C THR A 112 20.06 30.21 -9.29
N ASP A 113 19.25 29.14 -9.42
CA ASP A 113 19.75 27.80 -9.80
C ASP A 113 18.69 26.77 -10.31
N GLY A 114 17.46 27.15 -10.65
CA GLY A 114 16.60 26.37 -11.57
C GLY A 114 16.35 24.86 -11.26
N VAL A 115 16.21 24.47 -10.00
CA VAL A 115 15.75 23.13 -9.58
C VAL A 115 14.32 23.22 -9.02
N PRO A 116 13.40 22.28 -9.31
CA PRO A 116 12.07 22.22 -8.68
C PRO A 116 12.15 22.04 -7.15
N GLY A 117 11.35 22.79 -6.38
CA GLY A 117 11.19 22.62 -4.92
C GLY A 117 11.70 23.75 -4.02
N ASN A 118 11.76 25.01 -4.49
CA ASN A 118 12.23 26.16 -3.70
C ASN A 118 11.15 27.25 -3.60
N TYR A 119 10.67 27.56 -2.38
CA TYR A 119 9.69 28.63 -2.20
C TYR A 119 10.25 30.02 -2.62
N PRO A 120 9.43 30.94 -3.18
CA PRO A 120 9.94 32.17 -3.76
C PRO A 120 10.54 33.08 -2.68
N ASN A 121 11.82 33.41 -2.85
CA ASN A 121 12.61 34.26 -1.96
C ASN A 121 12.23 35.77 -2.10
N CYS A 122 10.95 36.08 -1.92
CA CYS A 122 10.35 37.39 -2.19
C CYS A 122 10.46 38.40 -1.03
N ASN A 123 10.84 37.96 0.19
CA ASN A 123 10.71 38.76 1.41
C ASN A 123 9.28 39.30 1.61
N CYS A 124 8.29 38.48 1.29
CA CYS A 124 6.87 38.81 1.32
C CYS A 124 6.11 37.87 2.27
N ILE A 125 4.85 38.19 2.55
CA ILE A 125 3.93 37.33 3.30
C ILE A 125 2.89 36.86 2.29
N THR A 126 2.76 35.55 2.12
CA THR A 126 1.69 34.90 1.36
C THR A 126 0.60 34.52 2.34
N THR A 127 -0.66 34.86 2.03
CA THR A 127 -1.82 34.49 2.83
C THR A 127 -2.75 33.63 1.98
N THR A 128 -3.04 32.42 2.43
CA THR A 128 -3.88 31.47 1.68
C THR A 128 -5.01 30.97 2.57
N THR A 129 -6.25 31.10 2.11
CA THR A 129 -7.42 30.58 2.80
C THR A 129 -7.97 29.38 2.04
N LEU A 130 -8.06 28.23 2.71
CA LEU A 130 -8.69 27.02 2.19
C LEU A 130 -10.12 26.96 2.74
N VAL A 131 -11.10 27.08 1.84
CA VAL A 131 -12.53 27.03 2.14
C VAL A 131 -13.03 25.63 1.87
N GLY A 132 -13.72 25.04 2.86
CA GLY A 132 -14.14 23.64 2.81
C GLY A 132 -13.10 22.66 3.37
N ALA A 133 -12.05 23.13 4.05
CA ALA A 133 -11.05 22.27 4.70
C ALA A 133 -11.39 22.06 6.19
N ASP A 134 -11.95 20.90 6.52
CA ASP A 134 -12.25 20.51 7.91
C ASP A 134 -11.04 19.87 8.60
N GLU A 135 -10.24 19.11 7.85
CA GLU A 135 -8.97 18.56 8.31
C GLU A 135 -7.95 18.57 7.19
N VAL A 136 -6.73 18.98 7.55
CA VAL A 136 -5.57 18.91 6.68
C VAL A 136 -4.45 18.13 7.35
N THR A 137 -3.77 17.28 6.60
CA THR A 137 -2.65 16.47 7.07
C THR A 137 -1.37 16.90 6.36
N PHE A 138 -0.33 17.21 7.13
CA PHE A 138 0.97 17.54 6.57
C PHE A 138 1.71 16.27 6.17
N ASN A 139 2.15 16.21 4.92
CA ASN A 139 2.94 15.12 4.36
C ASN A 139 4.45 15.40 4.44
N ASP A 140 4.84 16.68 4.41
CA ASP A 140 6.21 17.13 4.69
C ASP A 140 6.21 18.56 5.27
N PHE A 141 7.24 18.90 6.04
CA PHE A 141 7.39 20.22 6.65
C PHE A 141 8.84 20.57 6.94
N TYR A 142 9.28 21.73 6.43
CA TYR A 142 10.61 22.27 6.67
C TYR A 142 10.63 23.81 6.56
N VAL A 143 10.67 24.50 7.71
CA VAL A 143 10.72 25.98 7.76
C VAL A 143 12.02 26.43 8.43
N PHE A 144 12.81 27.25 7.72
CA PHE A 144 14.17 27.60 8.14
C PHE A 144 14.21 28.66 9.25
N SER A 145 15.15 28.47 10.19
CA SER A 145 15.31 29.35 11.35
C SER A 145 15.65 30.80 10.99
N THR A 146 15.36 31.72 11.90
CA THR A 146 15.77 33.14 11.93
C THR A 146 15.05 34.13 11.00
N PHE A 147 14.41 33.71 9.90
CA PHE A 147 13.71 34.67 9.01
C PHE A 147 12.36 34.20 8.45
N ASP A 148 12.13 32.89 8.36
CA ASP A 148 10.93 32.31 7.77
C ASP A 148 9.96 31.82 8.84
N TRP A 149 8.67 31.90 8.56
CA TRP A 149 7.64 31.36 9.46
C TRP A 149 6.34 31.04 8.76
N LEU A 150 5.61 30.08 9.33
CA LEU A 150 4.23 29.72 9.01
C LEU A 150 3.35 29.92 10.24
N ARG A 151 2.18 30.51 10.01
CA ARG A 151 1.07 30.55 10.97
C ARG A 151 -0.18 29.97 10.34
N ILE A 152 -0.96 29.25 11.14
CA ILE A 152 -2.19 28.59 10.69
C ILE A 152 -3.32 29.00 11.62
N TYR A 153 -4.42 29.46 11.04
CA TYR A 153 -5.58 30.01 11.73
C TYR A 153 -6.85 29.23 11.39
N ASP A 154 -7.72 29.05 12.37
CA ASP A 154 -9.02 28.37 12.24
C ASP A 154 -10.12 29.35 11.79
N GLY A 155 -10.12 29.70 10.51
CA GLY A 155 -11.12 30.58 9.93
C GLY A 155 -10.64 31.30 8.67
N ALA A 156 -11.44 32.26 8.21
CA ALA A 156 -11.28 32.94 6.91
C ALA A 156 -10.09 33.91 6.81
N ASP A 157 -9.47 34.31 7.93
CA ASP A 157 -8.36 35.24 7.95
C ASP A 157 -7.50 35.14 9.24
N ASN A 158 -6.46 35.98 9.34
CA ASN A 158 -5.54 36.01 10.48
C ASN A 158 -6.09 36.68 11.76
N SER A 159 -7.38 37.04 11.78
CA SER A 159 -8.08 37.44 13.00
C SER A 159 -8.71 36.25 13.74
N ALA A 160 -8.77 35.08 13.10
CA ALA A 160 -9.31 33.85 13.65
C ALA A 160 -8.36 33.19 14.69
N PRO A 161 -8.83 32.17 15.46
CA PRO A 161 -7.99 31.48 16.43
C PRO A 161 -6.73 30.88 15.79
N LEU A 162 -5.55 31.16 16.35
CA LEU A 162 -4.28 30.58 15.91
C LEU A 162 -4.18 29.12 16.35
N LEU A 163 -4.04 28.20 15.39
CA LEU A 163 -3.85 26.77 15.62
C LEU A 163 -2.36 26.40 15.73
N PHE A 164 -1.52 27.00 14.88
CA PHE A 164 -0.09 26.69 14.84
C PHE A 164 0.77 27.92 14.51
N GLU A 165 1.95 28.02 15.12
CA GLU A 165 3.02 28.98 14.79
C GLU A 165 4.39 28.34 15.08
N ASN A 166 5.35 28.47 14.16
CA ASN A 166 6.72 28.02 14.39
C ASN A 166 7.58 29.05 15.16
N ASP A 167 8.49 28.56 16.01
CA ASP A 167 9.46 29.40 16.74
C ASP A 167 10.52 29.96 15.78
N LEU A 168 10.61 31.29 15.68
CA LEU A 168 11.56 32.02 14.84
C LEU A 168 13.04 31.81 15.19
N THR A 169 13.36 31.05 16.25
CA THR A 169 14.73 30.91 16.76
C THR A 169 15.47 29.67 16.28
N THR A 170 14.79 28.62 15.80
CA THR A 170 15.39 27.38 15.29
C THR A 170 14.65 26.86 14.05
N THR A 171 15.30 26.00 13.27
CA THR A 171 14.70 25.44 12.05
C THR A 171 13.75 24.35 12.52
N ILE A 172 12.54 24.32 11.97
CA ILE A 172 11.53 23.33 12.35
C ILE A 172 11.43 22.31 11.22
N THR A 173 11.71 21.06 11.55
CA THR A 173 11.52 19.89 10.67
C THR A 173 10.13 19.28 10.85
N TYR A 174 9.74 18.32 10.02
CA TYR A 174 8.47 17.62 10.13
C TYR A 174 8.26 16.93 11.49
N ALA A 175 9.30 16.31 12.04
CA ALA A 175 9.26 15.75 13.40
C ALA A 175 9.05 16.82 14.48
N ASP A 176 9.66 18.00 14.31
CA ASP A 176 9.48 19.13 15.23
C ASP A 176 8.07 19.73 15.13
N PHE A 177 7.49 19.77 13.93
CA PHE A 177 6.11 20.18 13.69
C PHE A 177 5.12 19.26 14.42
N ILE A 178 5.21 17.95 14.21
CA ILE A 178 4.37 16.95 14.88
C ILE A 178 4.47 17.11 16.40
N ALA A 179 5.68 17.24 16.93
CA ALA A 179 5.90 17.41 18.36
C ALA A 179 5.28 18.72 18.90
N ALA A 180 5.34 19.80 18.13
CA ALA A 180 4.73 21.09 18.48
C ALA A 180 3.20 21.07 18.38
N ASN A 181 2.65 20.26 17.47
CA ASN A 181 1.22 20.06 17.25
C ASN A 181 0.66 18.86 18.06
N GLY A 182 1.13 18.68 19.30
CA GLY A 182 0.56 17.69 20.22
C GLY A 182 0.76 16.22 19.83
N GLY A 183 1.70 15.92 18.91
CA GLY A 183 1.94 14.57 18.39
C GLY A 183 1.17 14.24 17.12
N SER A 184 0.49 15.22 16.50
CA SER A 184 -0.31 15.04 15.28
C SER A 184 0.34 15.69 14.06
N ALA A 185 0.26 15.02 12.91
CA ALA A 185 0.57 15.61 11.60
C ALA A 185 -0.60 16.44 11.04
N SER A 186 -1.78 16.34 11.65
CA SER A 186 -3.02 16.92 11.13
C SER A 186 -3.47 18.14 11.94
N ILE A 187 -4.07 19.10 11.25
CA ILE A 187 -4.70 20.29 11.81
C ILE A 187 -6.18 20.26 11.41
N VAL A 188 -7.03 20.42 12.41
CA VAL A 188 -8.50 20.35 12.27
C VAL A 188 -9.08 21.75 12.41
N SER A 189 -9.93 22.15 11.48
CA SER A 189 -10.76 23.35 11.58
C SER A 189 -12.05 23.06 12.35
N THR A 190 -12.53 24.04 13.12
CA THR A 190 -13.84 23.96 13.77
C THR A 190 -14.97 24.62 12.95
N GLY A 191 -14.63 25.24 11.81
CA GLY A 191 -15.56 26.00 10.97
C GLY A 191 -15.39 25.76 9.47
N GLY A 192 -14.74 24.67 9.07
CA GLY A 192 -14.53 24.28 7.67
C GLY A 192 -13.66 25.25 6.86
N MET A 193 -12.80 26.03 7.53
CA MET A 193 -11.89 26.96 6.87
C MET A 193 -10.56 27.07 7.61
N LEU A 194 -9.45 26.97 6.87
CA LEU A 194 -8.10 27.16 7.40
C LEU A 194 -7.38 28.27 6.63
N THR A 195 -6.77 29.21 7.35
CA THR A 195 -5.92 30.25 6.74
C THR A 195 -4.46 30.06 7.12
N PHE A 196 -3.60 30.00 6.12
CA PHE A 196 -2.15 29.89 6.19
C PHE A 196 -1.53 31.26 5.92
N GLU A 197 -0.65 31.73 6.81
CA GLU A 197 0.17 32.93 6.59
C GLU A 197 1.64 32.50 6.61
N PHE A 198 2.27 32.50 5.45
CA PHE A 198 3.67 32.10 5.28
C PHE A 198 4.54 33.29 4.90
N ARG A 199 5.64 33.47 5.63
CA ARG A 199 6.65 34.47 5.33
C ARG A 199 7.93 33.78 4.89
N SER A 200 8.36 34.07 3.66
CA SER A 200 9.66 33.68 3.13
C SER A 200 10.66 34.82 3.14
N SER A 201 11.94 34.50 3.33
CA SER A 201 13.06 35.43 3.37
C SER A 201 13.76 35.50 2.00
N THR A 202 15.06 35.81 1.97
CA THR A 202 15.82 36.00 0.71
C THR A 202 16.94 34.97 0.52
N VAL A 203 17.08 33.99 1.41
CA VAL A 203 18.38 33.30 1.63
C VAL A 203 18.29 31.77 1.66
N VAL A 204 17.16 31.13 1.36
CA VAL A 204 17.06 29.67 1.56
C VAL A 204 16.58 28.94 0.32
N ASP A 205 17.29 27.87 -0.03
CA ASP A 205 17.04 26.96 -1.15
C ASP A 205 16.64 25.57 -0.60
N ARG A 206 15.39 25.39 -0.12
CA ARG A 206 14.82 24.11 0.36
C ARG A 206 13.29 24.07 0.23
N LEU A 207 12.74 22.86 0.33
CA LEU A 207 11.30 22.55 0.40
C LEU A 207 10.65 23.24 1.61
N GLY A 208 9.42 23.74 1.44
CA GLY A 208 8.62 24.45 2.45
C GLY A 208 7.72 23.49 3.24
N TYR A 209 6.50 23.25 2.77
CA TYR A 209 5.57 22.29 3.37
C TYR A 209 4.62 21.72 2.31
N ASP A 210 4.09 20.53 2.57
CA ASP A 210 3.15 19.79 1.72
C ASP A 210 1.96 19.32 2.56
N VAL A 211 0.76 19.55 2.07
CA VAL A 211 -0.49 19.37 2.81
C VAL A 211 -1.53 18.70 1.94
N GLU A 212 -2.15 17.66 2.49
CA GLU A 212 -3.31 16.98 1.92
C GLU A 212 -4.57 17.37 2.70
N ILE A 213 -5.66 17.60 1.99
CA ILE A 213 -6.97 17.84 2.59
C ILE A 213 -7.59 16.46 2.85
N THR A 214 -7.48 15.96 4.08
CA THR A 214 -7.94 14.60 4.44
C THR A 214 -9.40 14.56 4.84
N ASN A 215 -10.01 15.71 5.11
CA ASN A 215 -11.45 15.85 5.28
C ASN A 215 -11.88 17.25 4.85
N GLY A 216 -12.68 17.34 3.78
CA GLY A 216 -13.22 18.60 3.30
C GLY A 216 -14.71 18.53 3.00
N SER A 217 -15.47 19.46 3.58
CA SER A 217 -16.89 19.70 3.32
C SER A 217 -17.15 20.52 2.05
N GLY A 218 -16.10 20.99 1.37
CA GLY A 218 -16.21 21.63 0.06
C GLY A 218 -16.54 20.59 -1.01
N GLY A 219 -17.77 20.59 -1.51
CA GLY A 219 -18.19 19.75 -2.63
C GLY A 219 -17.28 19.94 -3.84
N GLY A 220 -16.66 18.86 -4.29
CA GLY A 220 -16.11 18.78 -5.63
C GLY A 220 -17.25 18.93 -6.63
N GLY A 221 -17.24 20.04 -7.37
CA GLY A 221 -18.19 20.29 -8.44
C GLY A 221 -17.46 20.94 -9.59
N GLY A 222 -17.74 20.50 -10.81
CA GLY A 222 -17.33 21.16 -12.04
C GLY A 222 -17.81 22.61 -12.07
N GLY A 223 -17.02 23.50 -11.45
CA GLY A 223 -17.26 24.92 -11.45
C GLY A 223 -17.21 25.43 -12.88
N ALA A 224 -18.16 26.29 -13.20
CA ALA A 224 -18.25 27.00 -14.47
C ALA A 224 -16.85 27.44 -14.93
N MET A 225 -16.50 27.07 -16.17
CA MET A 225 -15.17 27.35 -16.69
C MET A 225 -15.08 28.85 -16.89
N ALA A 226 -14.12 29.50 -16.22
CA ALA A 226 -13.83 30.90 -16.46
C ALA A 226 -13.60 31.10 -17.97
N CYS A 227 -14.46 31.89 -18.60
CA CYS A 227 -14.42 32.12 -20.03
C CYS A 227 -14.46 33.62 -20.31
N ASN A 228 -13.59 34.04 -21.23
CA ASN A 228 -13.35 35.45 -21.49
C ASN A 228 -13.48 35.71 -22.99
N GLN A 229 -14.29 36.70 -23.35
CA GLN A 229 -14.41 37.18 -24.72
C GLN A 229 -13.71 38.52 -24.85
N GLU A 230 -12.56 38.52 -25.53
CA GLU A 230 -11.70 39.69 -25.66
C GLU A 230 -11.50 40.14 -27.11
N HIS A 231 -11.39 41.47 -27.27
CA HIS A 231 -10.89 42.10 -28.47
C HIS A 231 -9.80 43.10 -28.10
N THR A 232 -8.55 42.77 -28.43
CA THR A 232 -7.36 43.54 -28.03
C THR A 232 -6.77 44.34 -29.20
N ALA A 233 -6.03 45.42 -28.90
CA ALA A 233 -5.33 46.20 -29.93
C ALA A 233 -4.07 45.49 -30.47
N ALA A 234 -3.93 45.41 -31.79
CA ALA A 234 -2.68 44.98 -32.43
C ALA A 234 -1.65 46.12 -32.49
N GLY A 235 -0.91 46.33 -31.38
CA GLY A 235 0.21 47.28 -31.34
C GLY A 235 -0.19 48.77 -31.39
N SER A 236 0.74 49.66 -31.75
CA SER A 236 0.60 51.12 -31.63
C SER A 236 -0.34 51.78 -32.66
N ALA A 237 -1.33 51.04 -33.17
CA ALA A 237 -2.26 51.46 -34.21
C ALA A 237 -3.74 51.30 -33.78
N ALA A 238 -4.04 51.32 -32.49
CA ALA A 238 -5.36 51.79 -32.07
C ALA A 238 -5.50 53.23 -32.63
N GLY A 239 -6.54 53.50 -33.42
CA GLY A 239 -6.55 54.66 -34.32
C GLY A 239 -7.90 55.36 -34.47
N SER A 240 -8.95 54.83 -33.84
CA SER A 240 -10.32 55.28 -34.04
C SER A 240 -11.09 55.28 -32.71
N GLY A 241 -12.17 56.06 -32.66
CA GLY A 241 -13.10 56.07 -31.54
C GLY A 241 -14.52 56.16 -32.05
N VAL A 242 -15.41 55.31 -31.54
CA VAL A 242 -16.83 55.30 -31.91
C VAL A 242 -17.61 55.99 -30.78
N GLY A 243 -18.45 56.97 -31.12
CA GLY A 243 -19.15 57.79 -30.13
C GLY A 243 -20.04 56.95 -29.22
N SER A 244 -19.77 56.98 -27.92
CA SER A 244 -20.52 56.21 -26.91
C SER A 244 -20.68 56.98 -25.61
N SER A 245 -21.17 58.22 -25.75
CA SER A 245 -21.33 59.13 -24.61
C SER A 245 -22.78 59.16 -24.13
N LEU A 246 -23.01 59.08 -22.81
CA LEU A 246 -24.34 59.26 -22.20
C LEU A 246 -24.98 60.59 -22.61
N ASP A 247 -24.16 61.64 -22.77
CA ASP A 247 -24.59 63.00 -23.07
C ASP A 247 -24.66 63.31 -24.58
N SER A 248 -24.60 62.28 -25.43
CA SER A 248 -24.75 62.40 -26.89
C SER A 248 -25.91 61.54 -27.42
N ASP A 249 -26.37 61.83 -28.63
CA ASP A 249 -27.35 61.00 -29.33
C ASP A 249 -26.76 59.65 -29.80
N PHE A 250 -25.44 59.45 -29.66
CA PHE A 250 -24.73 58.28 -30.14
C PHE A 250 -24.33 57.32 -29.02
N LYS A 251 -24.60 56.02 -29.21
CA LYS A 251 -24.25 54.92 -28.31
C LYS A 251 -23.67 53.75 -29.10
N THR A 252 -22.64 53.10 -28.62
CA THR A 252 -21.95 52.02 -29.33
C THR A 252 -22.17 50.69 -28.62
N ALA A 253 -22.41 49.63 -29.40
CA ALA A 253 -22.51 48.27 -28.91
C ALA A 253 -21.59 47.32 -29.69
N ALA A 254 -21.05 46.32 -28.98
CA ALA A 254 -20.30 45.20 -29.53
C ALA A 254 -21.14 43.92 -29.41
N ASP A 255 -20.99 42.97 -30.33
CA ASP A 255 -21.63 41.67 -30.19
C ASP A 255 -20.85 40.74 -29.26
N ILE A 256 -21.57 39.76 -28.74
CA ILE A 256 -21.03 38.65 -27.97
C ILE A 256 -21.67 37.36 -28.47
N THR A 257 -20.88 36.29 -28.54
CA THR A 257 -21.34 34.98 -29.02
C THR A 257 -21.29 33.98 -27.88
N VAL A 258 -22.45 33.43 -27.51
CA VAL A 258 -22.55 32.29 -26.59
C VAL A 258 -22.50 31.01 -27.42
N ALA A 259 -21.56 30.11 -27.13
CA ALA A 259 -21.36 28.90 -27.91
C ALA A 259 -22.57 27.95 -27.80
N ALA A 260 -22.78 27.14 -28.85
CA ALA A 260 -23.78 26.08 -28.82
C ALA A 260 -23.58 25.14 -27.62
N GLY A 261 -24.63 24.91 -26.85
CA GLY A 261 -24.59 24.03 -25.68
C GLY A 261 -24.11 24.70 -24.38
N GLU A 262 -23.93 26.03 -24.35
CA GLU A 262 -23.46 26.75 -23.15
C GLU A 262 -24.29 28.03 -22.84
N ASN A 263 -24.38 28.43 -21.57
CA ASN A 263 -24.77 29.74 -21.07
C ASN A 263 -23.50 30.53 -20.74
N PHE A 264 -23.55 31.86 -20.85
CA PHE A 264 -22.45 32.73 -20.45
C PHE A 264 -22.91 33.74 -19.39
N THR A 265 -22.35 33.66 -18.18
CA THR A 265 -22.62 34.61 -17.09
C THR A 265 -21.48 35.62 -16.99
N ILE A 266 -21.71 36.84 -17.48
CA ILE A 266 -20.70 37.91 -17.42
C ILE A 266 -20.67 38.55 -16.03
N ASP A 267 -19.50 38.82 -15.47
CA ASP A 267 -19.34 39.40 -14.12
C ASP A 267 -18.41 40.62 -14.06
N ALA A 268 -17.57 40.83 -15.07
CA ALA A 268 -16.71 41.99 -15.17
C ALA A 268 -16.43 42.41 -16.62
N ILE A 269 -16.27 43.73 -16.81
CA ILE A 269 -15.94 44.32 -18.11
C ILE A 269 -14.71 45.21 -17.97
N THR A 270 -13.72 45.02 -18.84
CA THR A 270 -12.65 46.00 -19.05
C THR A 270 -12.75 46.58 -20.45
N ALA A 271 -12.76 47.90 -20.58
CA ALA A 271 -12.89 48.59 -21.87
C ALA A 271 -12.20 49.95 -21.85
N SER A 272 -11.72 50.39 -23.01
CA SER A 272 -11.00 51.65 -23.17
C SER A 272 -11.84 52.74 -23.83
N PHE A 273 -11.81 53.94 -23.27
CA PHE A 273 -12.58 55.09 -23.76
C PHE A 273 -11.71 56.32 -23.95
N LEU A 274 -11.87 57.01 -25.07
CA LEU A 274 -11.24 58.29 -25.36
C LEU A 274 -12.15 59.45 -24.96
N THR A 275 -11.57 60.50 -24.37
CA THR A 275 -12.25 61.78 -24.17
C THR A 275 -11.47 62.94 -24.79
N PHE A 276 -12.19 63.86 -25.44
CA PHE A 276 -11.61 65.13 -25.92
C PHE A 276 -11.49 66.20 -24.82
N ALA A 277 -11.76 65.81 -23.58
CA ALA A 277 -11.65 66.63 -22.38
C ALA A 277 -10.66 65.97 -21.42
N PRO A 278 -9.34 66.09 -21.65
CA PRO A 278 -8.29 65.36 -20.89
C PRO A 278 -8.23 65.68 -19.38
N SER A 279 -9.04 66.63 -18.90
CA SER A 279 -9.21 66.93 -17.47
C SER A 279 -10.54 66.44 -16.89
N ASP A 280 -11.31 65.66 -17.64
CA ASP A 280 -12.68 65.22 -17.31
C ASP A 280 -12.85 63.73 -17.66
N PRO A 281 -12.37 62.81 -16.79
CA PRO A 281 -12.46 61.37 -17.02
C PRO A 281 -13.91 60.86 -16.97
N PRO A 282 -14.18 59.64 -17.47
CA PRO A 282 -15.45 58.95 -17.25
C PRO A 282 -15.76 58.81 -15.76
N VAL A 283 -16.98 59.15 -15.32
CA VAL A 283 -17.42 59.08 -13.92
C VAL A 283 -18.68 58.26 -13.70
N ASN A 284 -19.40 57.93 -14.76
CA ASN A 284 -20.53 57.01 -14.74
C ASN A 284 -20.59 56.25 -16.06
N ALA A 285 -21.13 55.03 -16.00
CA ALA A 285 -21.34 54.15 -17.13
C ALA A 285 -22.77 53.64 -17.09
N THR A 286 -23.39 53.46 -18.25
CA THR A 286 -24.59 52.63 -18.41
C THR A 286 -24.22 51.47 -19.33
N VAL A 287 -24.45 50.25 -18.84
CA VAL A 287 -24.29 49.01 -19.61
C VAL A 287 -25.68 48.51 -19.94
N THR A 288 -25.92 48.15 -21.20
CA THR A 288 -27.22 47.64 -21.65
C THR A 288 -27.03 46.42 -22.54
N TYR A 289 -27.80 45.37 -22.26
CA TYR A 289 -27.77 44.09 -22.95
C TYR A 289 -28.97 43.97 -23.91
N TYR A 290 -28.74 43.44 -25.11
CA TYR A 290 -29.78 43.24 -26.12
C TYR A 290 -29.71 41.85 -26.76
N GLU A 291 -30.87 41.30 -27.15
CA GLU A 291 -30.95 40.17 -28.09
C GLU A 291 -30.39 40.56 -29.47
N ASP A 292 -29.87 39.59 -30.22
CA ASP A 292 -29.60 39.82 -31.65
C ASP A 292 -30.90 39.93 -32.47
N ALA A 293 -30.93 40.91 -33.36
CA ALA A 293 -31.97 41.12 -34.36
C ALA A 293 -31.35 41.20 -35.76
N ALA A 294 -30.89 40.05 -36.25
CA ALA A 294 -30.29 39.88 -37.58
C ALA A 294 -29.00 40.70 -37.76
N GLY A 295 -28.07 40.57 -36.81
CA GLY A 295 -26.76 41.23 -36.83
C GLY A 295 -26.81 42.68 -36.34
N PHE A 296 -27.81 43.04 -35.56
CA PHE A 296 -27.94 44.35 -34.89
C PHE A 296 -28.60 44.16 -33.51
N PRO A 297 -28.37 45.07 -32.54
CA PRO A 297 -29.05 45.03 -31.26
C PRO A 297 -30.58 45.15 -31.42
N GLY A 298 -31.29 44.22 -30.80
CA GLY A 298 -32.74 44.04 -30.85
C GLY A 298 -33.46 44.48 -29.58
N THR A 299 -34.17 43.55 -28.93
CA THR A 299 -34.89 43.81 -27.68
C THR A 299 -33.90 43.99 -26.53
N MET A 300 -34.07 45.04 -25.71
CA MET A 300 -33.30 45.21 -24.48
C MET A 300 -33.70 44.14 -23.45
N ILE A 301 -32.72 43.41 -22.93
CA ILE A 301 -32.90 42.31 -21.96
C ILE A 301 -32.34 42.62 -20.57
N GLY A 302 -31.48 43.63 -20.45
CA GLY A 302 -31.02 44.12 -19.15
C GLY A 302 -30.30 45.46 -19.27
N THR A 303 -30.23 46.19 -18.16
CA THR A 303 -29.48 47.45 -18.09
C THR A 303 -29.10 47.77 -16.64
N GLU A 304 -27.92 48.34 -16.47
CA GLU A 304 -27.46 48.83 -15.17
C GLU A 304 -26.60 50.09 -15.31
N THR A 305 -26.50 50.86 -14.22
CA THR A 305 -25.67 52.07 -14.15
C THR A 305 -24.60 51.88 -13.09
N LEU A 306 -23.36 52.13 -13.49
CA LEU A 306 -22.16 51.79 -12.74
C LEU A 306 -21.25 53.02 -12.60
N VAL A 307 -20.31 52.95 -11.65
CA VAL A 307 -19.21 53.91 -11.54
C VAL A 307 -17.94 53.22 -12.07
N PRO A 308 -17.33 53.71 -13.16
CA PRO A 308 -16.12 53.09 -13.71
C PRO A 308 -14.92 53.29 -12.80
N THR A 309 -14.12 52.24 -12.65
CA THR A 309 -12.79 52.31 -12.05
C THR A 309 -11.77 52.62 -13.13
N ILE A 310 -11.05 53.73 -13.02
CA ILE A 310 -9.97 54.08 -13.96
C ILE A 310 -8.74 53.26 -13.63
N VAL A 311 -8.37 52.32 -14.52
CA VAL A 311 -7.20 51.43 -14.39
C VAL A 311 -5.94 52.17 -14.84
N SER A 312 -6.01 52.84 -15.99
CA SER A 312 -4.89 53.63 -16.54
C SER A 312 -5.39 54.82 -17.35
N ALA A 313 -4.53 55.84 -17.53
CA ALA A 313 -4.82 57.04 -18.31
C ALA A 313 -3.58 57.49 -19.09
N MET A 314 -3.70 57.66 -20.42
CA MET A 314 -2.57 58.06 -21.28
C MET A 314 -2.97 59.14 -22.30
N PRO A 315 -2.07 60.10 -22.62
CA PRO A 315 -2.31 61.08 -23.67
C PRO A 315 -2.29 60.46 -25.08
N TRP A 316 -3.27 60.83 -25.90
CA TRP A 316 -3.39 60.47 -27.32
C TRP A 316 -3.05 61.66 -28.22
N VAL A 317 -2.16 61.46 -29.19
CA VAL A 317 -1.48 62.59 -29.87
C VAL A 317 -2.14 63.02 -31.19
N ASN A 318 -3.12 62.28 -31.72
CA ASN A 318 -3.80 62.67 -32.97
C ASN A 318 -5.14 61.93 -33.17
N PRO A 319 -6.31 62.58 -32.95
CA PRO A 319 -6.54 63.92 -32.38
C PRO A 319 -6.09 64.06 -30.91
N VAL A 320 -6.01 65.27 -30.34
CA VAL A 320 -5.60 65.45 -28.92
C VAL A 320 -6.74 64.99 -28.00
N ALA A 321 -6.57 63.84 -27.35
CA ALA A 321 -7.51 63.22 -26.41
C ALA A 321 -6.72 62.53 -25.27
N ASP A 322 -7.39 62.09 -24.21
CA ASP A 322 -6.84 61.11 -23.27
C ASP A 322 -7.61 59.80 -23.44
N VAL A 323 -6.89 58.67 -23.43
CA VAL A 323 -7.47 57.33 -23.36
C VAL A 323 -7.48 56.87 -21.90
N TYR A 324 -8.63 56.39 -21.45
CA TYR A 324 -8.82 55.82 -20.12
C TYR A 324 -9.18 54.35 -20.28
N GLU A 325 -8.36 53.48 -19.70
CA GLU A 325 -8.70 52.08 -19.51
C GLU A 325 -9.58 51.99 -18.26
N THR A 326 -10.76 51.37 -18.42
CA THR A 326 -11.78 51.34 -17.37
C THR A 326 -12.17 49.91 -17.04
N SER A 327 -12.34 49.62 -15.76
CA SER A 327 -12.94 48.39 -15.26
C SER A 327 -14.31 48.68 -14.66
N LEU A 328 -15.29 47.89 -15.05
CA LEU A 328 -16.66 47.91 -14.58
C LEU A 328 -16.95 46.59 -13.85
N ALA A 329 -17.19 46.67 -12.54
CA ALA A 329 -17.78 45.56 -11.79
C ALA A 329 -19.28 45.59 -12.04
N ILE A 330 -19.78 44.61 -12.80
CA ILE A 330 -21.20 44.51 -13.16
C ILE A 330 -21.91 43.53 -12.21
N THR A 331 -23.23 43.61 -12.12
CA THR A 331 -23.98 42.52 -11.48
C THR A 331 -23.97 41.32 -12.43
N PRO A 332 -23.65 40.09 -11.97
CA PRO A 332 -23.61 38.92 -12.85
C PRO A 332 -24.86 38.81 -13.72
N PHE A 333 -24.67 38.72 -15.04
CA PHE A 333 -25.76 38.67 -16.02
C PHE A 333 -25.59 37.48 -16.95
N THR A 334 -26.58 36.59 -16.98
CA THR A 334 -26.53 35.37 -17.79
C THR A 334 -27.16 35.58 -19.17
N PHE A 335 -26.35 35.38 -20.20
CA PHE A 335 -26.79 35.20 -21.58
C PHE A 335 -27.09 33.71 -21.81
N VAL A 336 -28.35 33.40 -22.08
CA VAL A 336 -28.80 32.01 -22.28
C VAL A 336 -28.43 31.55 -23.69
N GLY A 337 -27.72 30.43 -23.84
CA GLY A 337 -27.40 29.90 -25.17
C GLY A 337 -28.49 29.00 -25.77
N ASP A 338 -28.16 28.33 -26.87
CA ASP A 338 -29.00 27.29 -27.49
C ASP A 338 -28.22 25.98 -27.62
N MET A 339 -28.87 24.83 -27.40
CA MET A 339 -28.21 23.51 -27.46
C MET A 339 -27.64 23.15 -28.84
N ALA A 340 -28.17 23.72 -29.91
CA ALA A 340 -27.90 23.30 -31.28
C ALA A 340 -27.11 24.33 -32.11
N ALA A 341 -26.99 25.57 -31.65
CA ALA A 341 -26.30 26.64 -32.37
C ALA A 341 -25.78 27.75 -31.46
N ASP A 342 -24.74 28.45 -31.91
CA ASP A 342 -24.25 29.65 -31.23
C ASP A 342 -25.34 30.74 -31.20
N THR A 343 -25.50 31.39 -30.05
CA THR A 343 -26.47 32.46 -29.84
C THR A 343 -25.75 33.80 -29.71
N LYS A 344 -26.20 34.81 -30.46
CA LYS A 344 -25.60 36.16 -30.42
C LYS A 344 -26.41 37.13 -29.57
N TYR A 345 -25.69 38.00 -28.87
CA TYR A 345 -26.22 39.12 -28.10
C TYR A 345 -25.38 40.38 -28.35
N TRP A 346 -25.84 41.52 -27.82
CA TRP A 346 -25.14 42.80 -27.94
C TRP A 346 -25.01 43.51 -26.61
N ILE A 347 -23.84 44.11 -26.36
CA ILE A 347 -23.54 44.89 -25.16
C ILE A 347 -23.26 46.34 -25.56
N GLU A 348 -24.15 47.26 -25.20
CA GLU A 348 -23.95 48.70 -25.29
C GLU A 348 -23.25 49.20 -24.02
N ILE A 349 -22.17 49.96 -24.18
CA ILE A 349 -21.51 50.64 -23.06
C ILE A 349 -21.43 52.13 -23.35
N ALA A 350 -22.11 52.94 -22.53
CA ALA A 350 -22.13 54.37 -22.66
C ALA A 350 -21.57 55.06 -21.42
N MET A 351 -20.60 55.95 -21.63
CA MET A 351 -19.86 56.61 -20.56
C MET A 351 -20.22 58.10 -20.48
N GLY A 352 -20.38 58.63 -19.27
CA GLY A 352 -20.55 60.06 -19.02
C GLY A 352 -19.39 60.64 -18.22
N THR A 353 -19.22 61.95 -18.36
CA THR A 353 -18.14 62.74 -17.72
C THR A 353 -18.71 63.64 -16.64
N ALA A 354 -17.88 64.16 -15.73
CA ALA A 354 -18.35 64.99 -14.63
C ALA A 354 -18.99 66.31 -15.12
N THR A 355 -18.60 66.78 -16.30
CA THR A 355 -19.19 67.99 -16.91
C THR A 355 -20.25 67.72 -17.97
N ALA A 356 -20.69 66.46 -18.11
CA ALA A 356 -21.74 66.05 -19.05
C ALA A 356 -21.44 66.42 -20.52
N GLN A 357 -20.20 66.18 -20.96
CA GLN A 357 -19.79 66.41 -22.34
C GLN A 357 -20.09 65.18 -23.20
N GLY A 358 -20.77 65.40 -24.34
CA GLY A 358 -21.04 64.39 -25.37
C GLY A 358 -19.81 63.94 -26.17
N THR A 359 -18.63 63.88 -25.56
CA THR A 359 -17.33 63.72 -26.21
C THR A 359 -16.58 62.47 -25.74
N VAL A 360 -17.30 61.41 -25.36
CA VAL A 360 -16.74 60.12 -24.99
C VAL A 360 -16.89 59.13 -26.15
N PHE A 361 -15.81 58.44 -26.47
CA PHE A 361 -15.72 57.51 -27.60
C PHE A 361 -15.17 56.19 -27.10
N TRP A 362 -15.82 55.08 -27.42
CA TRP A 362 -15.26 53.74 -27.19
C TRP A 362 -14.10 53.56 -28.17
N GLU A 363 -12.93 53.23 -27.65
CA GLU A 363 -11.75 52.97 -28.47
C GLU A 363 -12.01 51.83 -29.44
N GLY A 364 -11.67 52.05 -30.71
CA GLY A 364 -11.83 51.06 -31.75
C GLY A 364 -10.64 50.94 -32.67
N THR A 365 -10.59 49.82 -33.37
CA THR A 365 -9.51 49.44 -34.30
C THR A 365 -10.09 48.95 -35.62
N THR A 366 -9.31 49.13 -36.69
CA THR A 366 -9.59 48.58 -38.03
C THR A 366 -8.51 47.60 -38.49
N ASP A 367 -7.52 47.35 -37.64
CA ASP A 367 -6.26 46.66 -37.97
C ASP A 367 -6.24 45.19 -37.48
N THR A 368 -7.27 44.78 -36.72
CA THR A 368 -7.50 43.40 -36.27
C THR A 368 -8.71 42.80 -36.99
N THR A 369 -8.83 41.48 -36.99
CA THR A 369 -10.02 40.79 -37.48
C THR A 369 -11.22 41.10 -36.56
N ILE A 370 -12.39 41.32 -37.15
CA ILE A 370 -13.66 41.42 -36.41
C ILE A 370 -13.91 40.08 -35.71
N GLN A 371 -14.36 40.13 -34.46
CA GLN A 371 -14.91 38.99 -33.74
C GLN A 371 -16.43 39.10 -33.84
N GLY A 372 -17.07 38.22 -34.62
CA GLY A 372 -18.51 38.33 -34.85
C GLY A 372 -18.89 39.39 -35.89
N GLU A 373 -19.65 40.42 -35.49
CA GLU A 373 -20.13 41.52 -36.33
C GLU A 373 -19.39 42.83 -35.99
N PRO A 374 -19.24 43.79 -36.92
CA PRO A 374 -18.59 45.06 -36.59
C PRO A 374 -19.39 45.82 -35.52
N ALA A 375 -18.68 46.49 -34.61
CA ALA A 375 -19.28 47.42 -33.66
C ALA A 375 -20.30 48.37 -34.34
N VAL A 376 -21.49 48.48 -33.76
CA VAL A 376 -22.57 49.31 -34.30
C VAL A 376 -22.85 50.52 -33.41
N GLN A 377 -23.37 51.57 -34.03
CA GLN A 377 -23.74 52.80 -33.33
C GLN A 377 -25.22 53.10 -33.48
N PHE A 378 -25.88 53.33 -32.35
CA PHE A 378 -27.23 53.85 -32.25
C PHE A 378 -27.22 55.37 -32.46
N ASP A 379 -28.13 55.87 -33.29
CA ASP A 379 -28.39 57.31 -33.45
C ASP A 379 -29.79 57.63 -32.93
N ALA A 380 -29.87 58.29 -31.78
CA ALA A 380 -31.13 58.66 -31.13
C ALA A 380 -31.99 59.62 -31.98
N THR A 381 -31.43 60.31 -32.97
CA THR A 381 -32.19 61.19 -33.88
C THR A 381 -32.97 60.41 -34.94
N THR A 382 -32.48 59.21 -35.31
CA THR A 382 -33.13 58.33 -36.28
C THR A 382 -33.78 57.11 -35.64
N GLY A 383 -33.37 56.76 -34.41
CA GLY A 383 -33.83 55.60 -33.66
C GLY A 383 -33.32 54.26 -34.20
N ASN A 384 -32.23 54.24 -34.96
CA ASN A 384 -31.71 53.03 -35.60
C ASN A 384 -30.26 52.75 -35.21
N TRP A 385 -29.91 51.46 -35.20
CA TRP A 385 -28.54 50.97 -35.19
C TRP A 385 -27.96 50.97 -36.61
N THR A 386 -26.73 51.44 -36.75
CA THR A 386 -26.02 51.44 -38.04
C THR A 386 -24.54 51.15 -37.84
N VAL A 387 -23.90 50.54 -38.84
CA VAL A 387 -22.44 50.44 -38.89
C VAL A 387 -21.84 51.85 -39.00
N PRO A 388 -20.86 52.24 -38.15
CA PRO A 388 -20.26 53.56 -38.17
C PRO A 388 -19.73 53.93 -39.56
N LEU A 389 -19.95 55.18 -39.98
CA LEU A 389 -19.44 55.67 -41.27
C LEU A 389 -18.00 56.19 -41.12
N ASN A 390 -17.16 55.89 -42.10
CA ASN A 390 -15.81 56.44 -42.15
C ASN A 390 -15.88 57.96 -42.35
N GLY A 391 -15.32 58.72 -41.41
CA GLY A 391 -15.35 60.19 -41.46
C GLY A 391 -14.69 60.82 -42.68
N THR A 392 -13.91 60.07 -43.46
CA THR A 392 -13.24 60.54 -44.69
C THR A 392 -13.95 60.09 -45.96
N THR A 393 -14.47 58.84 -46.02
CA THR A 393 -15.09 58.29 -47.25
C THR A 393 -16.62 58.33 -47.25
N GLY A 394 -17.26 58.48 -46.08
CA GLY A 394 -18.72 58.44 -45.92
C GLY A 394 -19.36 57.08 -46.22
N LEU A 395 -18.55 56.03 -46.30
CA LEU A 395 -18.99 54.65 -46.47
C LEU A 395 -19.01 53.93 -45.11
N PRO A 396 -19.84 52.89 -44.93
CA PRO A 396 -19.79 52.02 -43.75
C PRO A 396 -18.38 51.49 -43.49
N GLN A 397 -17.94 51.52 -42.23
CA GLN A 397 -16.71 50.87 -41.79
C GLN A 397 -17.00 49.45 -41.32
N ASP A 398 -17.25 48.56 -42.27
CA ASP A 398 -17.54 47.14 -42.04
C ASP A 398 -16.33 46.35 -41.49
N ASN A 399 -15.26 47.04 -41.06
CA ASN A 399 -14.06 46.49 -40.44
C ASN A 399 -13.70 47.19 -39.11
N GLN A 400 -14.60 48.02 -38.57
CA GLN A 400 -14.40 48.74 -37.33
C GLN A 400 -14.93 47.91 -36.16
N GLU A 401 -14.04 47.56 -35.23
CA GLU A 401 -14.39 46.89 -33.98
C GLU A 401 -13.98 47.74 -32.78
N VAL A 402 -14.61 47.55 -31.61
CA VAL A 402 -14.24 48.22 -30.36
C VAL A 402 -13.38 47.31 -29.47
N ILE A 403 -12.58 47.92 -28.59
CA ILE A 403 -11.67 47.19 -27.69
C ILE A 403 -12.37 46.89 -26.37
N TYR A 404 -12.42 45.62 -25.99
CA TYR A 404 -13.10 45.15 -24.79
C TYR A 404 -12.51 43.84 -24.27
N ASN A 405 -12.82 43.55 -23.00
CA ASN A 405 -12.62 42.29 -22.33
C ASN A 405 -13.88 41.99 -21.51
N PHE A 406 -14.68 41.03 -21.94
CA PHE A 406 -15.88 40.57 -21.25
C PHE A 406 -15.53 39.26 -20.52
N SER A 407 -15.29 39.35 -19.22
CA SER A 407 -14.97 38.19 -18.39
C SER A 407 -16.22 37.69 -17.66
N GLY A 408 -16.27 36.38 -17.50
CA GLY A 408 -17.32 35.71 -16.77
C GLY A 408 -17.13 34.20 -16.82
N ASP A 409 -18.23 33.48 -16.67
CA ASP A 409 -18.26 32.04 -16.52
C ASP A 409 -19.13 31.39 -17.60
N CYS A 410 -18.65 30.29 -18.20
CA CYS A 410 -19.39 29.50 -19.17
C CYS A 410 -19.90 28.20 -18.51
N GLU A 411 -21.19 27.94 -18.67
CA GLU A 411 -21.88 26.79 -18.08
C GLU A 411 -22.59 26.00 -19.17
N ALA A 412 -22.57 24.67 -19.17
CA ALA A 412 -23.32 23.91 -20.17
C ALA A 412 -24.85 24.16 -20.04
N ILE A 413 -25.56 24.32 -21.15
CA ILE A 413 -27.03 24.39 -21.16
C ILE A 413 -27.56 23.01 -20.76
N GLY A 414 -28.29 22.96 -19.66
CA GLY A 414 -28.71 21.70 -19.03
C GLY A 414 -27.84 21.26 -17.86
N GLY A 415 -26.75 21.98 -17.56
CA GLY A 415 -25.90 21.77 -16.38
C GLY A 415 -26.41 22.46 -15.11
N GLY A 416 -27.72 22.56 -14.93
CA GLY A 416 -28.37 23.16 -13.75
C GLY A 416 -29.09 22.15 -12.84
N GLY A 417 -29.03 20.87 -13.18
CA GLY A 417 -29.14 19.77 -12.24
C GLY A 417 -27.90 18.94 -12.44
N SER A 418 -27.29 18.43 -11.37
CA SER A 418 -26.34 17.32 -11.53
C SER A 418 -27.00 16.30 -12.47
N GLY A 419 -26.37 15.99 -13.60
CA GLY A 419 -26.81 14.87 -14.43
C GLY A 419 -26.74 13.53 -13.69
N ASP A 420 -26.26 13.56 -12.44
CA ASP A 420 -26.16 12.46 -11.52
C ASP A 420 -27.27 12.53 -10.48
N CYS A 421 -27.69 11.34 -10.07
CA CYS A 421 -28.48 11.16 -8.87
C CYS A 421 -27.80 11.84 -7.68
N PHE A 422 -28.58 12.47 -6.82
CA PHE A 422 -28.06 13.01 -5.55
C PHE A 422 -28.88 12.48 -4.38
N ILE A 423 -28.18 12.16 -3.31
CA ILE A 423 -28.75 11.69 -2.04
C ILE A 423 -28.62 12.83 -1.03
N THR A 424 -29.69 13.09 -0.30
CA THR A 424 -29.66 14.03 0.83
C THR A 424 -30.05 13.28 2.11
N ASP A 425 -29.14 13.29 3.09
CA ASP A 425 -29.39 12.76 4.42
C ASP A 425 -30.05 13.80 5.33
N SER A 426 -30.95 13.34 6.18
CA SER A 426 -31.50 14.14 7.27
C SER A 426 -30.43 14.43 8.31
N THR A 427 -30.18 15.71 8.60
CA THR A 427 -29.34 16.11 9.74
C THR A 427 -30.10 16.10 11.08
N ALA A 428 -31.37 15.67 11.08
CA ALA A 428 -32.22 15.65 12.26
C ALA A 428 -32.22 14.30 12.99
N VAL A 429 -31.44 13.32 12.51
CA VAL A 429 -31.25 12.00 13.15
C VAL A 429 -29.99 11.98 14.04
N PRO A 430 -29.93 11.16 15.10
CA PRO A 430 -31.00 10.29 15.57
C PRO A 430 -32.19 11.10 16.13
N PHE A 431 -33.40 10.73 15.73
CA PHE A 431 -34.64 11.40 16.13
C PHE A 431 -35.49 10.48 17.01
N GLU A 432 -35.68 10.86 18.27
CA GLU A 432 -36.46 10.07 19.24
C GLU A 432 -37.95 10.00 18.86
N ILE A 433 -38.47 8.77 18.84
CA ILE A 433 -39.89 8.44 18.69
C ILE A 433 -40.47 8.28 20.11
N ASP A 434 -41.46 9.13 20.44
CA ASP A 434 -42.04 9.26 21.80
C ASP A 434 -41.00 9.50 22.92
N PRO A 435 -40.32 10.66 22.94
CA PRO A 435 -39.30 10.97 23.95
C PRO A 435 -39.91 11.00 25.37
N GLY A 436 -39.72 9.91 26.11
CA GLY A 436 -40.16 9.74 27.49
C GLY A 436 -41.12 8.58 27.78
N GLY A 437 -41.43 7.73 26.79
CA GLY A 437 -42.27 6.52 26.95
C GLY A 437 -43.67 6.85 27.45
N THR A 438 -44.29 7.86 26.86
CA THR A 438 -45.61 8.32 27.28
C THR A 438 -46.67 7.34 26.81
N GLN A 439 -47.58 6.92 27.69
CA GLN A 439 -48.61 5.89 27.40
C GLN A 439 -49.71 6.33 26.39
N THR A 440 -49.38 7.13 25.38
CA THR A 440 -50.34 7.67 24.40
C THR A 440 -49.75 7.62 23.00
N ALA A 441 -50.45 6.91 22.10
CA ALA A 441 -50.19 6.92 20.66
C ALA A 441 -50.08 8.36 20.11
N ASP A 442 -49.10 8.61 19.26
CA ASP A 442 -48.73 9.95 18.81
C ASP A 442 -49.44 10.39 17.50
N CYS A 443 -50.03 9.45 16.75
CA CYS A 443 -50.68 9.65 15.45
C CYS A 443 -51.71 10.80 15.41
N ALA A 444 -52.30 11.15 16.56
CA ALA A 444 -53.40 12.10 16.66
C ALA A 444 -53.05 13.44 17.33
N VAL A 445 -51.86 13.60 17.93
CA VAL A 445 -51.57 14.75 18.80
C VAL A 445 -50.27 15.48 18.47
N ALA A 446 -49.28 14.82 17.85
CA ALA A 446 -48.09 15.45 17.25
C ALA A 446 -47.28 14.34 16.55
N PRO A 447 -47.47 14.07 15.25
CA PRO A 447 -46.65 13.08 14.57
C PRO A 447 -45.17 13.49 14.60
N ASN A 448 -44.26 12.52 14.68
CA ASN A 448 -42.83 12.79 14.61
C ASN A 448 -42.50 13.15 13.16
N LEU A 449 -41.96 14.35 12.94
CA LEU A 449 -41.59 14.85 11.63
C LEU A 449 -40.08 15.02 11.58
N VAL A 450 -39.41 14.16 10.81
CA VAL A 450 -37.97 14.18 10.60
C VAL A 450 -37.70 14.86 9.26
N PRO A 451 -37.20 16.11 9.23
CA PRO A 451 -37.01 16.85 7.99
C PRO A 451 -35.72 16.47 7.26
N VAL A 452 -35.74 16.53 5.94
CA VAL A 452 -34.56 16.60 5.07
C VAL A 452 -34.74 17.77 4.11
N THR A 453 -33.78 18.69 4.08
CA THR A 453 -33.87 19.93 3.29
C THR A 453 -33.12 19.77 1.97
N ILE A 454 -33.85 19.84 0.86
CA ILE A 454 -33.28 19.79 -0.49
C ILE A 454 -33.04 21.21 -0.98
N THR A 455 -31.80 21.54 -1.30
CA THR A 455 -31.40 22.86 -1.84
C THR A 455 -31.50 22.92 -3.36
N GLU A 456 -31.46 21.77 -4.03
CA GLU A 456 -31.58 21.65 -5.47
C GLU A 456 -32.96 22.03 -5.98
N THR A 457 -32.99 22.62 -7.17
CA THR A 457 -34.23 23.06 -7.83
C THR A 457 -34.60 22.15 -8.97
N GLY A 458 -35.86 21.75 -9.05
CA GLY A 458 -36.37 20.90 -10.12
C GLY A 458 -37.79 20.43 -9.82
N ILE A 459 -38.41 19.79 -10.81
CA ILE A 459 -39.77 19.26 -10.73
C ILE A 459 -39.77 17.75 -10.97
N ILE A 460 -40.48 17.01 -10.11
CA ILE A 460 -40.63 15.56 -10.21
C ILE A 460 -41.40 15.17 -11.49
N GLY A 461 -40.86 14.22 -12.26
CA GLY A 461 -41.37 13.77 -13.55
C GLY A 461 -41.00 14.65 -14.75
N THR A 462 -40.22 15.73 -14.55
CA THR A 462 -39.66 16.52 -15.67
C THR A 462 -38.16 16.71 -15.57
N ASP A 463 -37.66 17.12 -14.40
CA ASP A 463 -36.24 17.37 -14.16
C ASP A 463 -35.60 16.27 -13.30
N TYR A 464 -36.40 15.66 -12.41
CA TYR A 464 -35.99 14.55 -11.54
C TYR A 464 -37.11 13.52 -11.38
N ASP A 465 -36.78 12.29 -11.02
CA ASP A 465 -37.63 11.27 -10.42
C ASP A 465 -37.18 11.07 -8.96
N LEU A 466 -38.14 10.86 -8.06
CA LEU A 466 -37.85 10.45 -6.67
C LEU A 466 -37.51 8.97 -6.71
N GLN A 467 -36.22 8.66 -6.57
CA GLN A 467 -35.69 7.32 -6.84
C GLN A 467 -35.82 6.43 -5.61
N THR A 468 -35.18 6.83 -4.52
CA THR A 468 -35.06 6.01 -3.30
C THR A 468 -35.40 6.82 -2.06
N VAL A 469 -36.09 6.17 -1.12
CA VAL A 469 -36.24 6.66 0.26
C VAL A 469 -35.71 5.61 1.21
N THR A 470 -34.66 5.94 1.95
CA THR A 470 -34.00 5.00 2.89
C THR A 470 -34.34 5.37 4.32
N VAL A 471 -34.71 4.37 5.13
CA VAL A 471 -35.01 4.53 6.56
C VAL A 471 -34.34 3.45 7.40
N ASP A 472 -33.76 3.86 8.52
CA ASP A 472 -33.31 2.98 9.59
C ASP A 472 -33.98 3.45 10.89
N ILE A 473 -34.73 2.56 11.53
CA ILE A 473 -35.55 2.85 12.70
C ILE A 473 -35.39 1.73 13.72
N GLU A 474 -34.81 2.08 14.87
CA GLU A 474 -34.83 1.26 16.07
C GLU A 474 -36.18 1.47 16.77
N HIS A 475 -36.92 0.40 17.04
CA HIS A 475 -38.20 0.46 17.74
C HIS A 475 -38.54 -0.86 18.44
N THR A 476 -39.04 -0.78 19.67
CA THR A 476 -39.34 -1.98 20.49
C THR A 476 -40.59 -2.75 20.06
N PHE A 477 -41.38 -2.21 19.13
CA PHE A 477 -42.48 -2.91 18.47
C PHE A 477 -42.81 -2.26 17.13
N SER A 478 -42.18 -2.70 16.05
CA SER A 478 -42.27 -2.00 14.76
C SER A 478 -43.66 -2.05 14.12
N GLY A 479 -44.48 -3.05 14.47
CA GLY A 479 -45.85 -3.22 13.97
C GLY A 479 -46.83 -2.12 14.36
N ASP A 480 -46.47 -1.24 15.29
CA ASP A 480 -47.27 -0.07 15.67
C ASP A 480 -46.92 1.18 14.84
N LEU A 481 -45.88 1.12 14.01
CA LEU A 481 -45.42 2.27 13.21
C LEU A 481 -46.21 2.42 11.91
N ASP A 482 -46.65 3.64 11.64
CA ASP A 482 -47.08 4.13 10.33
C ASP A 482 -46.05 5.16 9.82
N LEU A 483 -45.48 4.89 8.65
CA LEU A 483 -44.45 5.70 7.99
C LEU A 483 -45.04 6.35 6.73
N SER A 484 -44.94 7.67 6.61
CA SER A 484 -45.34 8.40 5.41
C SER A 484 -44.29 9.43 5.00
N LEU A 485 -44.10 9.62 3.70
CA LEU A 485 -43.26 10.68 3.14
C LEU A 485 -44.13 11.91 2.85
N VAL A 486 -43.70 13.09 3.29
CA VAL A 486 -44.37 14.37 3.06
C VAL A 486 -43.47 15.29 2.24
N ALA A 487 -43.96 15.74 1.09
CA ALA A 487 -43.26 16.68 0.21
C ALA A 487 -43.40 18.14 0.70
N PRO A 488 -42.56 19.09 0.20
CA PRO A 488 -42.59 20.50 0.62
C PRO A 488 -43.92 21.21 0.39
N ASP A 489 -44.71 20.76 -0.59
CA ASP A 489 -46.04 21.31 -0.89
C ASP A 489 -47.17 20.70 -0.03
N GLY A 490 -46.84 19.74 0.83
CA GLY A 490 -47.75 19.03 1.73
C GLY A 490 -48.39 17.78 1.11
N THR A 491 -47.98 17.36 -0.09
CA THR A 491 -48.37 16.05 -0.66
C THR A 491 -47.78 14.92 0.19
N THR A 492 -48.55 13.84 0.42
CA THR A 492 -48.14 12.75 1.31
C THR A 492 -48.36 11.39 0.66
N LEU A 493 -47.43 10.45 0.89
CA LEU A 493 -47.50 9.06 0.46
C LEU A 493 -47.15 8.12 1.63
N ASP A 494 -47.93 7.06 1.82
CA ASP A 494 -47.67 6.07 2.86
C ASP A 494 -46.59 5.07 2.40
N LEU A 495 -45.48 4.98 3.13
CA LEU A 495 -44.38 4.06 2.85
C LEU A 495 -44.70 2.65 3.40
N ALA A 496 -45.00 2.57 4.70
CA ALA A 496 -45.38 1.33 5.38
C ALA A 496 -46.43 1.62 6.45
N LEU A 497 -47.47 0.79 6.54
CA LEU A 497 -48.59 1.00 7.47
C LEU A 497 -48.76 -0.20 8.40
N SER A 498 -48.40 -0.03 9.68
CA SER A 498 -48.50 -1.03 10.74
C SER A 498 -47.85 -2.38 10.37
N LEU A 499 -46.67 -2.32 9.72
CA LEU A 499 -45.89 -3.48 9.28
C LEU A 499 -44.71 -3.76 10.23
N GLY A 500 -44.18 -4.98 10.21
CA GLY A 500 -43.10 -5.42 11.11
C GLY A 500 -43.56 -6.31 12.28
N GLY A 501 -44.85 -6.29 12.62
CA GLY A 501 -45.41 -7.15 13.66
C GLY A 501 -44.72 -6.95 15.01
N GLY A 502 -44.42 -8.05 15.71
CA GLY A 502 -43.70 -8.00 16.99
C GLY A 502 -42.18 -8.13 16.86
N THR A 503 -41.62 -7.82 15.69
CA THR A 503 -40.19 -7.77 15.46
C THR A 503 -39.68 -6.39 15.89
N ASP A 504 -38.71 -6.41 16.81
CA ASP A 504 -37.94 -5.23 17.19
C ASP A 504 -37.10 -4.80 15.97
N ASP A 505 -36.97 -3.50 15.73
CA ASP A 505 -36.09 -2.91 14.70
C ASP A 505 -36.34 -3.47 13.29
N ALA A 506 -37.61 -3.50 12.87
CA ALA A 506 -37.99 -4.13 11.61
C ALA A 506 -37.52 -3.37 10.36
N TYR A 507 -37.19 -2.07 10.49
CA TYR A 507 -36.74 -1.22 9.40
C TYR A 507 -35.27 -0.89 9.62
N ASN A 508 -34.36 -1.65 9.01
CA ASN A 508 -32.92 -1.59 9.25
C ASN A 508 -32.17 -1.33 7.93
N GLY A 509 -32.14 -0.06 7.51
CA GLY A 509 -31.63 0.34 6.19
C GLY A 509 -32.62 0.10 5.05
N THR A 510 -33.92 0.05 5.36
CA THR A 510 -34.99 -0.27 4.42
C THR A 510 -35.15 0.81 3.35
N GLN A 511 -35.13 0.37 2.09
CA GLN A 511 -35.20 1.24 0.92
C GLN A 511 -36.53 1.06 0.21
N PHE A 512 -37.23 2.18 -0.01
CA PHE A 512 -38.43 2.24 -0.82
C PHE A 512 -38.10 2.78 -2.21
N GLN A 513 -38.59 2.11 -3.26
CA GLN A 513 -38.39 2.50 -4.66
C GLN A 513 -39.61 2.10 -5.51
N ASP A 514 -39.84 2.80 -6.62
CA ASP A 514 -40.86 2.42 -7.60
C ASP A 514 -40.52 1.07 -8.25
N GLY A 515 -41.48 0.15 -8.29
CA GLY A 515 -41.29 -1.19 -8.87
C GLY A 515 -40.65 -2.23 -7.94
N GLY A 516 -40.29 -1.85 -6.71
CA GLY A 516 -39.79 -2.77 -5.69
C GLY A 516 -40.80 -3.85 -5.26
N ALA A 517 -40.37 -4.80 -4.43
CA ALA A 517 -41.26 -5.84 -3.91
C ALA A 517 -42.33 -5.26 -2.97
N ASP A 518 -43.57 -5.78 -3.02
CA ASP A 518 -44.64 -5.34 -2.11
C ASP A 518 -44.24 -5.60 -0.65
N ILE A 519 -43.93 -4.53 0.09
CA ILE A 519 -43.47 -4.60 1.48
C ILE A 519 -44.51 -5.26 2.39
N SER A 520 -45.81 -5.19 2.04
CA SER A 520 -46.87 -5.82 2.83
C SER A 520 -46.87 -7.35 2.71
N ALA A 521 -46.20 -7.89 1.68
CA ALA A 521 -45.97 -9.32 1.50
C ALA A 521 -44.61 -9.79 2.03
N ALA A 522 -43.70 -8.87 2.37
CA ALA A 522 -42.40 -9.16 2.95
C ALA A 522 -42.48 -9.59 4.42
N THR A 523 -41.43 -10.22 4.94
CA THR A 523 -41.34 -10.66 6.34
C THR A 523 -40.23 -9.88 7.04
N ALA A 524 -40.56 -9.19 8.14
CA ALA A 524 -39.58 -8.43 8.91
C ALA A 524 -38.54 -9.32 9.62
N PRO A 525 -37.30 -8.83 9.85
CA PRO A 525 -36.81 -7.48 9.50
C PRO A 525 -36.69 -7.28 7.99
N PHE A 526 -37.00 -6.08 7.51
CA PHE A 526 -37.13 -5.80 6.09
C PHE A 526 -35.78 -5.58 5.40
N GLY A 527 -34.68 -5.35 6.11
CA GLY A 527 -33.35 -5.21 5.50
C GLY A 527 -33.30 -4.10 4.45
N VAL A 528 -32.34 -4.19 3.52
CA VAL A 528 -32.17 -3.26 2.39
C VAL A 528 -33.10 -3.69 1.24
N GLY A 529 -33.85 -2.73 0.68
CA GLY A 529 -34.82 -2.96 -0.41
C GLY A 529 -34.17 -3.13 -1.79
N PRO A 530 -34.96 -3.12 -2.88
CA PRO A 530 -36.07 -2.18 -3.04
C PRO A 530 -37.46 -2.74 -2.69
N TYR A 531 -38.21 -1.98 -1.91
CA TYR A 531 -39.61 -2.24 -1.59
C TYR A 531 -40.55 -1.21 -2.21
N GLU A 532 -41.70 -1.63 -2.74
CA GLU A 532 -42.75 -0.70 -3.15
C GLU A 532 -43.50 -0.18 -1.91
N ALA A 533 -43.69 1.14 -1.86
CA ALA A 533 -44.45 1.80 -0.79
C ALA A 533 -45.91 1.32 -0.78
N THR A 534 -46.50 1.18 0.43
CA THR A 534 -47.89 0.74 0.59
C THR A 534 -48.90 1.68 -0.09
N GLY A 535 -48.55 2.97 -0.20
CA GLY A 535 -49.33 3.99 -0.88
C GLY A 535 -49.23 3.97 -2.42
N GLY A 536 -48.36 3.12 -2.99
CA GLY A 536 -48.05 3.01 -4.42
C GLY A 536 -46.85 3.85 -4.85
N ALA A 537 -46.66 3.97 -6.16
CA ALA A 537 -45.48 4.59 -6.77
C ALA A 537 -45.29 6.09 -6.49
N PHE A 538 -44.06 6.49 -6.17
CA PHE A 538 -43.53 7.86 -6.06
C PHE A 538 -43.81 8.69 -7.32
N SER A 539 -43.52 8.13 -8.49
CA SER A 539 -43.73 8.78 -9.79
C SER A 539 -45.19 9.18 -10.04
N VAL A 540 -46.14 8.53 -9.38
CA VAL A 540 -47.56 8.88 -9.43
C VAL A 540 -47.93 9.86 -8.33
N ALA A 541 -47.45 9.61 -7.11
CA ALA A 541 -47.81 10.37 -5.92
C ALA A 541 -47.29 11.81 -5.95
N PHE A 542 -46.06 12.01 -6.43
CA PHE A 542 -45.35 13.29 -6.38
C PHE A 542 -45.15 13.94 -7.76
N ALA A 543 -45.82 13.46 -8.80
CA ALA A 543 -45.73 14.03 -10.16
C ALA A 543 -46.00 15.54 -10.18
N GLY A 544 -45.04 16.32 -10.67
CA GLY A 544 -45.14 17.78 -10.79
C GLY A 544 -44.86 18.55 -9.49
N VAL A 545 -44.47 17.87 -8.41
CA VAL A 545 -44.04 18.51 -7.15
C VAL A 545 -42.61 19.04 -7.30
N SER A 546 -42.33 20.18 -6.68
CA SER A 546 -40.97 20.74 -6.61
C SER A 546 -40.11 19.94 -5.64
N ILE A 547 -38.89 19.58 -6.05
CA ILE A 547 -37.93 18.91 -5.16
C ILE A 547 -37.39 19.85 -4.08
N ALA A 548 -37.25 21.14 -4.39
CA ALA A 548 -36.69 22.15 -3.48
C ALA A 548 -37.56 22.35 -2.23
N GLY A 549 -36.94 22.30 -1.05
CA GLY A 549 -37.56 22.56 0.24
C GLY A 549 -37.48 21.38 1.21
N ASP A 550 -38.23 21.48 2.31
CA ASP A 550 -38.21 20.49 3.38
C ASP A 550 -39.15 19.33 3.06
N TRP A 551 -38.57 18.17 2.79
CA TRP A 551 -39.26 16.89 2.82
C TRP A 551 -39.28 16.36 4.25
N GLN A 552 -40.30 15.59 4.62
CA GLN A 552 -40.43 15.08 5.99
C GLN A 552 -40.78 13.59 5.97
N LEU A 553 -40.02 12.79 6.72
CA LEU A 553 -40.47 11.48 7.16
C LEU A 553 -41.41 11.67 8.34
N GLN A 554 -42.67 11.32 8.14
CA GLN A 554 -43.69 11.29 9.16
C GLN A 554 -43.72 9.89 9.78
N VAL A 555 -43.31 9.79 11.04
CA VAL A 555 -43.34 8.54 11.82
C VAL A 555 -44.41 8.66 12.89
N CYS A 556 -45.37 7.74 12.87
CA CYS A 556 -46.42 7.68 13.89
C CYS A 556 -46.43 6.32 14.58
N ASP A 557 -46.35 6.31 15.91
CA ASP A 557 -46.60 5.16 16.76
C ASP A 557 -48.08 5.11 17.18
N GLY A 558 -48.77 4.10 16.67
CA GLY A 558 -50.18 3.81 16.89
C GLY A 558 -50.53 3.26 18.27
N ALA A 559 -49.55 2.80 19.07
CA ALA A 559 -49.79 2.20 20.38
C ALA A 559 -48.74 2.61 21.42
N GLY A 560 -49.13 3.42 22.39
CA GLY A 560 -48.19 3.84 23.44
C GLY A 560 -47.72 2.69 24.34
N GLY A 561 -46.47 2.76 24.77
CA GLY A 561 -45.82 1.74 25.61
C GLY A 561 -44.47 1.28 25.06
N ASP A 562 -44.24 1.57 23.79
CA ASP A 562 -43.04 1.30 23.03
C ASP A 562 -42.26 2.59 22.78
N THR A 563 -40.99 2.47 22.41
CA THR A 563 -40.11 3.63 22.17
C THR A 563 -39.06 3.25 21.14
N GLY A 564 -38.45 4.26 20.53
CA GLY A 564 -37.45 4.04 19.50
C GLY A 564 -36.87 5.34 18.98
N GLN A 565 -36.10 5.25 17.91
CA GLN A 565 -35.50 6.40 17.25
C GLN A 565 -35.32 6.13 15.76
N VAL A 566 -35.50 7.17 14.95
CA VAL A 566 -35.06 7.16 13.56
C VAL A 566 -33.55 7.38 13.56
N LEU A 567 -32.80 6.38 13.10
CA LEU A 567 -31.35 6.39 12.99
C LEU A 567 -30.88 6.94 11.65
N GLN A 568 -31.63 6.67 10.57
CA GLN A 568 -31.36 7.17 9.24
C GLN A 568 -32.66 7.57 8.53
N PHE A 569 -32.60 8.68 7.80
CA PHE A 569 -33.58 9.06 6.81
C PHE A 569 -32.87 9.80 5.68
N SER A 570 -32.96 9.28 4.46
CA SER A 570 -32.42 9.93 3.27
C SER A 570 -33.35 9.81 2.07
N ILE A 571 -33.20 10.75 1.14
CA ILE A 571 -33.93 10.80 -0.12
C ILE A 571 -32.94 10.93 -1.27
N GLU A 572 -33.17 10.15 -2.32
CA GLU A 572 -32.45 10.21 -3.58
C GLU A 572 -33.34 10.74 -4.71
N PHE A 573 -32.81 11.70 -5.48
CA PHE A 573 -33.43 12.17 -6.72
C PHE A 573 -32.49 11.91 -7.89
N CYS A 574 -33.03 11.37 -8.99
CA CYS A 574 -32.30 11.06 -10.21
C CYS A 574 -32.94 11.74 -11.42
N PRO A 575 -32.22 12.01 -12.53
CA PRO A 575 -32.86 12.49 -13.76
C PRO A 575 -33.88 11.47 -14.35
N PRO A 576 -34.96 11.92 -15.00
CA PRO A 576 -35.98 11.01 -15.54
C PRO A 576 -35.42 10.06 -16.60
N GLY A 577 -35.63 8.76 -16.40
CA GLY A 577 -35.16 7.72 -17.32
C GLY A 577 -33.76 7.17 -17.01
N ALA A 578 -33.14 7.55 -15.90
CA ALA A 578 -32.21 6.65 -15.21
C ALA A 578 -33.00 5.38 -14.85
N GLY A 579 -32.55 4.19 -15.27
CA GLY A 579 -33.21 2.91 -14.99
C GLY A 579 -33.23 2.57 -13.49
N PRO A 580 -33.57 1.32 -13.08
CA PRO A 580 -33.24 0.87 -11.73
C PRO A 580 -31.75 1.11 -11.46
N THR A 581 -31.44 1.44 -10.21
CA THR A 581 -30.27 2.25 -9.78
C THR A 581 -28.89 1.65 -10.03
N ASN A 582 -28.74 0.57 -10.79
CA ASN A 582 -27.50 -0.17 -10.95
C ASN A 582 -27.32 -0.84 -12.33
N ASP A 583 -28.03 -0.37 -13.34
CA ASP A 583 -27.82 -0.74 -14.76
C ASP A 583 -26.38 -0.44 -15.23
N GLU A 584 -25.82 0.69 -14.79
CA GLU A 584 -24.41 1.02 -15.04
C GLU A 584 -23.57 0.79 -13.79
N CYS A 585 -22.34 0.35 -14.00
CA CYS A 585 -21.41 0.00 -12.94
C CYS A 585 -21.13 1.15 -11.93
N ASP A 586 -21.16 2.41 -12.38
CA ASP A 586 -20.95 3.58 -11.53
C ASP A 586 -22.01 3.69 -10.42
N PHE A 587 -23.17 3.05 -10.63
CA PHE A 587 -24.29 3.02 -9.70
C PHE A 587 -24.48 1.66 -9.01
N ALA A 588 -23.47 0.78 -9.07
CA ALA A 588 -23.54 -0.54 -8.45
C ALA A 588 -24.00 -0.49 -6.97
N ILE A 589 -25.01 -1.30 -6.64
CA ILE A 589 -25.58 -1.41 -5.29
C ILE A 589 -24.61 -2.18 -4.38
N ASN A 590 -24.37 -1.66 -3.17
CA ASN A 590 -23.54 -2.36 -2.19
C ASN A 590 -24.26 -3.60 -1.64
N VAL A 591 -23.58 -4.74 -1.62
CA VAL A 591 -24.04 -5.99 -1.00
C VAL A 591 -23.09 -6.41 0.12
N GLU A 592 -23.64 -7.01 1.16
CA GLU A 592 -22.92 -7.48 2.34
C GLU A 592 -23.03 -9.00 2.51
N CYS A 593 -22.15 -9.56 3.34
CA CYS A 593 -22.16 -10.97 3.67
C CYS A 593 -23.49 -11.39 4.33
N GLY A 594 -24.20 -12.34 3.72
CA GLY A 594 -25.49 -12.84 4.19
C GLY A 594 -26.69 -12.27 3.43
N ASP A 595 -26.47 -11.30 2.54
CA ASP A 595 -27.54 -10.69 1.74
C ASP A 595 -28.14 -11.67 0.74
N VAL A 596 -29.44 -11.50 0.51
CA VAL A 596 -30.18 -12.08 -0.61
C VAL A 596 -30.95 -10.95 -1.28
N VAL A 597 -30.48 -10.50 -2.43
CA VAL A 597 -31.07 -9.39 -3.19
C VAL A 597 -31.76 -9.92 -4.44
N THR A 598 -32.85 -9.29 -4.85
CA THR A 598 -33.59 -9.64 -6.08
C THR A 598 -33.53 -8.49 -7.06
N GLY A 599 -33.30 -8.78 -8.34
CA GLY A 599 -33.27 -7.81 -9.44
C GLY A 599 -33.88 -8.38 -10.72
N ASP A 600 -33.85 -7.63 -11.82
CA ASP A 600 -34.37 -8.06 -13.13
C ASP A 600 -33.64 -7.35 -14.27
N THR A 601 -32.82 -8.11 -15.00
CA THR A 601 -32.02 -7.59 -16.11
C THR A 601 -32.82 -7.25 -17.36
N SER A 602 -34.15 -7.40 -17.39
CA SER A 602 -34.93 -7.33 -18.64
C SER A 602 -34.91 -5.97 -19.33
N ASP A 603 -34.80 -4.88 -18.55
CA ASP A 603 -34.89 -3.50 -19.04
C ASP A 603 -33.53 -2.77 -19.02
N ASP A 604 -32.45 -3.46 -18.65
CA ASP A 604 -31.10 -2.92 -18.51
C ASP A 604 -30.36 -2.85 -19.86
N THR A 605 -29.25 -2.13 -19.85
CA THR A 605 -28.32 -1.97 -20.96
C THR A 605 -27.28 -3.10 -21.01
N ASP A 606 -26.68 -3.29 -22.18
CA ASP A 606 -25.53 -4.20 -22.39
C ASP A 606 -24.27 -3.35 -22.31
N SER A 607 -23.57 -3.43 -21.18
CA SER A 607 -22.35 -2.68 -20.87
C SER A 607 -21.12 -3.59 -20.78
N GLY A 608 -21.30 -4.88 -20.49
CA GLY A 608 -20.23 -5.83 -20.18
C GLY A 608 -19.58 -6.55 -21.37
N GLY A 609 -20.04 -6.33 -22.61
CA GLY A 609 -19.47 -6.92 -23.83
C GLY A 609 -19.92 -8.34 -24.15
N ASN A 610 -20.79 -8.94 -23.33
CA ASN A 610 -21.63 -10.08 -23.65
C ASN A 610 -23.00 -9.55 -24.11
N ALA A 611 -23.64 -10.21 -25.08
CA ALA A 611 -24.81 -9.66 -25.76
C ALA A 611 -26.13 -9.80 -24.97
N ALA A 612 -26.09 -9.56 -23.67
CA ALA A 612 -27.20 -9.61 -22.73
C ALA A 612 -27.22 -8.31 -21.91
N PRO A 613 -28.41 -7.84 -21.50
CA PRO A 613 -28.52 -6.83 -20.46
C PRO A 613 -27.82 -7.26 -19.16
N ASP A 614 -27.26 -6.30 -18.44
CA ASP A 614 -26.50 -6.53 -17.23
C ASP A 614 -26.86 -5.56 -16.09
N GLU A 615 -26.79 -6.06 -14.86
CA GLU A 615 -27.10 -5.32 -13.63
C GLU A 615 -25.94 -5.45 -12.63
N PHE A 616 -25.58 -4.36 -11.95
CA PHE A 616 -24.36 -4.28 -11.13
C PHE A 616 -24.58 -4.25 -9.62
N PHE A 617 -23.68 -4.91 -8.91
CA PHE A 617 -23.55 -4.84 -7.46
C PHE A 617 -22.09 -4.59 -7.11
N LYS A 618 -21.81 -4.15 -5.89
CA LYS A 618 -20.44 -4.00 -5.39
C LYS A 618 -20.31 -4.57 -4.00
N PHE A 619 -19.16 -5.13 -3.71
CA PHE A 619 -18.82 -5.69 -2.41
C PHE A 619 -17.56 -5.00 -1.90
N THR A 620 -17.61 -4.46 -0.69
CA THR A 620 -16.43 -3.95 0.02
C THR A 620 -16.26 -4.76 1.29
N GLY A 621 -15.05 -5.29 1.52
CA GLY A 621 -14.77 -6.11 2.68
C GLY A 621 -14.88 -5.35 4.01
N ASP A 622 -14.88 -6.09 5.12
CA ASP A 622 -15.07 -5.57 6.49
C ASP A 622 -13.75 -5.21 7.22
N GLY A 623 -12.66 -5.07 6.47
CA GLY A 623 -11.32 -4.83 6.98
C GLY A 623 -10.47 -6.09 7.21
N VAL A 624 -11.01 -7.28 6.96
CA VAL A 624 -10.24 -8.55 6.93
C VAL A 624 -10.45 -9.29 5.62
N ALA A 625 -9.44 -10.06 5.20
CA ALA A 625 -9.55 -10.88 4.00
C ALA A 625 -10.67 -11.92 4.16
N GLN A 626 -11.43 -12.16 3.09
CA GLN A 626 -12.61 -13.03 3.06
C GLN A 626 -12.73 -13.75 1.71
N ASP A 627 -13.11 -15.03 1.72
CA ASP A 627 -13.58 -15.75 0.54
C ASP A 627 -15.06 -15.42 0.35
N VAL A 628 -15.40 -14.74 -0.74
CA VAL A 628 -16.75 -14.26 -1.04
C VAL A 628 -17.36 -15.12 -2.13
N THR A 629 -18.44 -15.82 -1.80
CA THR A 629 -19.28 -16.56 -2.75
C THR A 629 -20.47 -15.73 -3.19
N ILE A 630 -20.66 -15.62 -4.51
CA ILE A 630 -21.81 -14.99 -5.16
C ILE A 630 -22.62 -16.08 -5.87
N SER A 631 -23.91 -16.22 -5.53
CA SER A 631 -24.73 -17.34 -5.99
C SER A 631 -26.10 -16.92 -6.50
N LEU A 632 -26.48 -17.40 -7.69
CA LEU A 632 -27.84 -17.31 -8.24
C LEU A 632 -28.62 -18.62 -8.08
N CYS A 633 -28.14 -19.53 -7.23
CA CYS A 633 -28.57 -20.94 -7.16
C CYS A 633 -29.74 -21.23 -6.20
N ASP A 634 -30.33 -20.22 -5.59
CA ASP A 634 -31.39 -20.38 -4.58
C ASP A 634 -32.76 -20.79 -5.16
N GLY A 635 -32.89 -20.78 -6.49
CA GLY A 635 -34.11 -21.10 -7.23
C GLY A 635 -34.99 -19.89 -7.58
N GLY A 636 -34.56 -18.67 -7.26
CA GLY A 636 -35.20 -17.41 -7.65
C GLY A 636 -34.88 -16.95 -9.08
N THR A 637 -33.79 -17.44 -9.66
CA THR A 637 -33.33 -17.06 -11.01
C THR A 637 -33.93 -17.95 -12.09
N ALA A 638 -34.69 -17.35 -13.01
CA ALA A 638 -35.52 -18.08 -13.97
C ALA A 638 -34.95 -18.19 -15.39
N TYR A 639 -33.76 -17.65 -15.61
CA TYR A 639 -33.06 -17.64 -16.90
C TYR A 639 -31.67 -18.29 -16.78
N ASP A 640 -31.02 -18.43 -17.93
CA ASP A 640 -29.66 -18.95 -18.07
C ASP A 640 -28.69 -17.79 -17.82
N SER A 641 -28.07 -17.78 -16.63
CA SER A 641 -27.34 -16.63 -16.10
C SER A 641 -25.84 -16.69 -16.40
N LEU A 642 -25.16 -15.57 -16.17
CA LEU A 642 -23.71 -15.43 -16.15
C LEU A 642 -23.37 -14.46 -15.00
N LEU A 643 -22.38 -14.82 -14.18
CA LEU A 643 -21.82 -13.95 -13.16
C LEU A 643 -20.38 -13.60 -13.52
N ARG A 644 -20.01 -12.33 -13.30
CA ARG A 644 -18.63 -11.84 -13.42
C ARG A 644 -18.28 -10.90 -12.28
N VAL A 645 -17.00 -10.86 -11.91
CA VAL A 645 -16.48 -9.96 -10.87
C VAL A 645 -15.26 -9.22 -11.39
N PHE A 646 -15.20 -7.92 -11.15
CA PHE A 646 -14.16 -7.00 -11.58
C PHE A 646 -13.54 -6.25 -10.38
N THR A 647 -12.29 -5.81 -10.51
CA THR A 647 -11.60 -5.03 -9.46
C THR A 647 -11.99 -3.55 -9.44
N ASP A 648 -12.57 -3.05 -10.53
CA ASP A 648 -12.98 -1.66 -10.66
C ASP A 648 -14.04 -1.51 -11.75
N CYS A 649 -14.58 -0.30 -11.84
CA CYS A 649 -15.65 0.01 -12.75
C CYS A 649 -15.20 0.26 -14.21
N THR A 650 -13.92 0.09 -14.51
CA THR A 650 -13.44 0.12 -15.92
C THR A 650 -13.77 -1.17 -16.66
N LEU A 651 -14.18 -2.23 -15.92
CA LEU A 651 -14.49 -3.56 -16.43
C LEU A 651 -13.31 -4.22 -17.20
N THR A 652 -12.08 -3.74 -16.98
CA THR A 652 -10.89 -4.24 -17.68
C THR A 652 -10.24 -5.45 -17.03
N THR A 653 -10.39 -5.58 -15.71
CA THR A 653 -9.75 -6.64 -14.91
C THR A 653 -10.82 -7.52 -14.28
N GLU A 654 -11.21 -8.56 -15.02
CA GLU A 654 -12.10 -9.63 -14.54
C GLU A 654 -11.30 -10.62 -13.68
N ILE A 655 -11.75 -10.86 -12.45
CA ILE A 655 -11.08 -11.76 -11.49
C ILE A 655 -11.80 -13.10 -11.31
N ALA A 656 -13.11 -13.15 -11.57
CA ALA A 656 -13.89 -14.37 -11.51
C ALA A 656 -15.06 -14.29 -12.51
N SER A 657 -15.39 -15.42 -13.12
CA SER A 657 -16.60 -15.56 -13.93
C SER A 657 -17.11 -16.99 -13.94
N ASN A 658 -18.43 -17.16 -14.03
CA ASN A 658 -19.04 -18.47 -14.18
C ASN A 658 -20.41 -18.41 -14.89
N ASP A 659 -20.66 -19.34 -15.82
CA ASP A 659 -21.95 -19.52 -16.50
C ASP A 659 -22.83 -20.55 -15.77
N ASP A 660 -22.36 -21.79 -15.63
CA ASP A 660 -23.14 -22.93 -15.13
C ASP A 660 -22.53 -23.53 -13.86
N SER A 661 -23.20 -23.38 -12.70
CA SER A 661 -22.87 -24.11 -11.46
C SER A 661 -23.95 -25.13 -11.08
N CYS A 662 -25.19 -24.67 -10.87
CA CYS A 662 -26.28 -25.47 -10.29
C CYS A 662 -27.40 -25.77 -11.30
N GLY A 663 -27.05 -25.93 -12.58
CA GLY A 663 -28.00 -26.10 -13.67
C GLY A 663 -27.66 -25.15 -14.79
N LEU A 664 -28.53 -24.16 -15.02
CA LEU A 664 -28.28 -23.02 -15.92
C LEU A 664 -28.06 -21.74 -15.09
N GLN A 665 -27.79 -21.88 -13.80
CA GLN A 665 -27.61 -20.77 -12.87
C GLN A 665 -26.15 -20.72 -12.41
N SER A 666 -25.66 -19.51 -12.26
CA SER A 666 -24.25 -19.19 -12.03
C SER A 666 -23.96 -19.07 -10.54
N GLU A 667 -22.74 -19.44 -10.16
CA GLU A 667 -22.18 -19.24 -8.82
C GLU A 667 -20.67 -19.14 -8.94
N LEU A 668 -20.03 -18.19 -8.27
CA LEU A 668 -18.58 -18.04 -8.26
C LEU A 668 -18.08 -17.65 -6.87
N GLU A 669 -16.77 -17.78 -6.68
CA GLU A 669 -16.06 -17.40 -5.47
C GLU A 669 -14.84 -16.53 -5.83
N PHE A 670 -14.57 -15.50 -5.03
CA PHE A 670 -13.38 -14.65 -5.16
C PHE A 670 -12.86 -14.21 -3.79
N GLU A 671 -11.55 -13.92 -3.70
CA GLU A 671 -10.92 -13.40 -2.49
C GLU A 671 -11.06 -11.88 -2.41
N SER A 672 -11.69 -11.41 -1.33
CA SER A 672 -11.63 -10.02 -0.89
C SER A 672 -10.41 -9.80 0.00
N ASP A 673 -9.65 -8.73 -0.24
CA ASP A 673 -8.57 -8.29 0.64
C ASP A 673 -9.06 -7.60 1.93
N GLY A 674 -10.38 -7.45 2.07
CA GLY A 674 -11.03 -6.79 3.20
C GLY A 674 -11.18 -5.28 3.05
N VAL A 675 -10.57 -4.63 2.06
CA VAL A 675 -10.52 -3.16 1.97
C VAL A 675 -10.88 -2.62 0.58
N SER A 676 -10.61 -3.38 -0.48
CA SER A 676 -10.93 -3.05 -1.85
C SER A 676 -12.42 -3.26 -2.12
N THR A 677 -12.95 -2.48 -3.06
CA THR A 677 -14.31 -2.65 -3.59
C THR A 677 -14.25 -3.46 -4.88
N TYR A 678 -15.06 -4.51 -4.95
CA TYR A 678 -15.20 -5.40 -6.09
C TYR A 678 -16.56 -5.17 -6.75
N TYR A 679 -16.63 -5.23 -8.08
CA TYR A 679 -17.85 -4.99 -8.85
C TYR A 679 -18.35 -6.31 -9.42
N ILE A 680 -19.58 -6.68 -9.04
CA ILE A 680 -20.27 -7.91 -9.42
C ILE A 680 -21.26 -7.56 -10.53
N MET A 681 -21.17 -8.26 -11.64
CA MET A 681 -22.07 -8.09 -12.79
C MET A 681 -22.96 -9.34 -12.91
N VAL A 682 -24.26 -9.12 -12.88
CA VAL A 682 -25.30 -10.14 -13.06
C VAL A 682 -25.91 -9.97 -14.44
N GLU A 683 -25.83 -11.01 -15.27
CA GLU A 683 -26.32 -10.94 -16.64
C GLU A 683 -26.80 -12.32 -17.13
N GLY A 684 -27.28 -12.39 -18.37
CA GLY A 684 -27.66 -13.67 -18.99
C GLY A 684 -26.60 -14.25 -19.92
N PHE A 685 -26.50 -15.57 -19.96
CA PHE A 685 -25.68 -16.23 -20.98
C PHE A 685 -26.24 -15.95 -22.38
N GLY A 686 -25.39 -15.38 -23.25
CA GLY A 686 -25.75 -15.05 -24.63
C GLY A 686 -26.59 -13.79 -24.74
N SER A 687 -27.92 -13.92 -24.71
CA SER A 687 -28.86 -12.77 -24.79
C SER A 687 -30.11 -12.98 -23.93
N ASN A 688 -29.99 -13.84 -22.92
CA ASN A 688 -31.08 -14.09 -21.98
C ASN A 688 -31.11 -12.96 -20.96
N SER A 689 -32.27 -12.73 -20.37
CA SER A 689 -32.48 -11.75 -19.29
C SER A 689 -33.72 -12.13 -18.51
N GLY A 690 -33.88 -11.52 -17.33
CA GLY A 690 -35.05 -11.74 -16.48
C GLY A 690 -34.77 -11.51 -15.01
N ALA A 691 -35.80 -11.76 -14.20
CA ALA A 691 -35.69 -11.71 -12.74
C ALA A 691 -34.68 -12.74 -12.19
N PHE A 692 -33.90 -12.31 -11.21
CA PHE A 692 -32.93 -13.12 -10.47
C PHE A 692 -33.02 -12.92 -8.95
N SER A 693 -32.36 -13.83 -8.22
CA SER A 693 -32.10 -13.74 -6.79
C SER A 693 -30.62 -14.04 -6.54
N LEU A 694 -29.90 -13.08 -5.98
CA LEU A 694 -28.46 -13.07 -5.75
C LEU A 694 -28.18 -13.20 -4.25
N ALA A 695 -27.53 -14.30 -3.87
CA ALA A 695 -27.11 -14.55 -2.50
C ALA A 695 -25.59 -14.33 -2.36
N VAL A 696 -25.19 -13.64 -1.29
CA VAL A 696 -23.78 -13.35 -0.96
C VAL A 696 -23.42 -14.06 0.35
N THR A 697 -22.38 -14.90 0.33
CA THR A 697 -21.88 -15.55 1.54
C THR A 697 -20.38 -15.43 1.65
N CYS A 698 -19.88 -15.16 2.86
CA CYS A 698 -18.46 -14.98 3.09
C CYS A 698 -17.92 -16.01 4.09
N ALA A 699 -16.72 -16.48 3.86
CA ALA A 699 -15.92 -17.25 4.80
C ALA A 699 -14.59 -16.54 5.04
N SER A 700 -13.99 -16.72 6.21
CA SER A 700 -12.60 -16.27 6.39
C SER A 700 -11.68 -17.24 5.66
N PRO A 701 -10.73 -16.75 4.84
CA PRO A 701 -9.74 -17.59 4.21
C PRO A 701 -8.94 -18.29 5.29
N VAL A 702 -8.61 -19.55 5.05
CA VAL A 702 -7.82 -20.33 5.99
C VAL A 702 -6.40 -19.77 5.99
N GLU A 703 -5.94 -19.25 7.13
CA GLU A 703 -4.67 -18.49 7.27
C GLU A 703 -3.46 -19.21 6.67
N ASN A 704 -3.46 -20.54 6.65
CA ASN A 704 -2.37 -21.38 6.17
C ASN A 704 -2.77 -22.29 5.01
N ASP A 705 -3.67 -21.82 4.14
CA ASP A 705 -4.10 -22.56 2.96
C ASP A 705 -3.00 -22.70 1.89
N LEU A 706 -2.06 -21.75 1.84
CA LEU A 706 -0.93 -21.76 0.91
C LEU A 706 0.37 -22.13 1.62
N CYS A 707 1.38 -22.52 0.86
CA CYS A 707 2.69 -22.80 1.45
C CYS A 707 3.34 -21.51 1.99
N GLU A 708 3.13 -20.39 1.31
CA GLU A 708 3.72 -19.08 1.62
C GLU A 708 3.26 -18.53 2.99
N ASN A 709 2.07 -18.92 3.44
CA ASN A 709 1.48 -18.53 4.72
C ASN A 709 1.44 -19.70 5.72
N ALA A 710 2.28 -20.74 5.53
CA ALA A 710 2.38 -21.86 6.45
C ALA A 710 2.64 -21.40 7.90
N ILE A 711 1.81 -21.88 8.84
CA ILE A 711 1.95 -21.54 10.26
C ILE A 711 3.18 -22.24 10.85
N GLU A 712 4.01 -21.50 11.60
CA GLU A 712 5.17 -22.09 12.28
C GLU A 712 4.77 -23.09 13.37
N ILE A 713 5.47 -24.23 13.42
CA ILE A 713 5.31 -25.23 14.47
C ILE A 713 6.67 -25.63 15.06
N ASP A 714 6.78 -25.53 16.38
CA ASP A 714 8.00 -25.86 17.12
C ASP A 714 8.14 -27.36 17.40
N CYS A 715 9.38 -27.80 17.61
CA CYS A 715 9.64 -29.15 18.11
C CYS A 715 9.01 -29.38 19.49
N GLY A 716 8.24 -30.46 19.62
CA GLY A 716 7.51 -30.84 20.83
C GLY A 716 6.13 -30.17 20.97
N ALA A 717 5.72 -29.36 20.00
CA ALA A 717 4.42 -28.71 19.99
C ALA A 717 3.29 -29.64 19.52
N SER A 718 2.08 -29.28 19.93
CA SER A 718 0.81 -29.92 19.55
C SER A 718 -0.16 -28.80 19.19
N VAL A 719 -0.67 -28.80 17.96
CA VAL A 719 -1.59 -27.78 17.43
C VAL A 719 -2.88 -28.41 16.94
N THR A 720 -4.01 -27.77 17.20
CA THR A 720 -5.31 -28.15 16.62
C THR A 720 -5.62 -27.25 15.42
N GLY A 721 -6.12 -27.82 14.33
CA GLY A 721 -6.49 -27.10 13.12
C GLY A 721 -7.66 -27.75 12.38
N THR A 722 -8.00 -27.19 11.23
CA THR A 722 -9.05 -27.71 10.34
C THR A 722 -8.64 -27.55 8.87
N THR A 723 -9.05 -28.49 8.02
CA THR A 723 -8.95 -28.39 6.55
C THR A 723 -10.27 -27.99 5.90
N ILE A 724 -11.28 -27.63 6.70
CA ILE A 724 -12.55 -27.10 6.19
C ILE A 724 -12.31 -25.70 5.61
N ALA A 725 -12.87 -25.44 4.42
CA ALA A 725 -12.69 -24.20 3.65
C ALA A 725 -11.28 -23.96 3.08
N ALA A 726 -10.38 -24.93 3.22
CA ALA A 726 -9.11 -24.91 2.49
C ALA A 726 -9.32 -25.19 0.98
N THR A 727 -8.32 -24.87 0.17
CA THR A 727 -8.24 -25.21 -1.25
C THR A 727 -7.30 -26.40 -1.51
N ILE A 728 -7.39 -26.98 -2.71
CA ILE A 728 -6.57 -28.15 -3.09
C ILE A 728 -5.23 -27.67 -3.65
N ASP A 729 -4.11 -28.09 -3.05
CA ASP A 729 -2.75 -27.81 -3.50
C ASP A 729 -2.31 -28.63 -4.74
N ASN A 730 -3.07 -28.53 -5.82
CA ASN A 730 -2.85 -29.29 -7.06
C ASN A 730 -1.59 -28.86 -7.84
N ASP A 731 -1.09 -27.64 -7.59
CA ASP A 731 0.04 -27.03 -8.29
C ASP A 731 1.42 -27.36 -7.69
N VAL A 732 1.47 -28.21 -6.66
CA VAL A 732 2.73 -28.78 -6.11
C VAL A 732 3.30 -29.81 -7.10
N ALA A 733 3.77 -29.30 -8.25
CA ALA A 733 4.10 -30.06 -9.43
C ALA A 733 5.33 -30.95 -9.22
N GLY A 734 5.11 -32.27 -9.15
CA GLY A 734 6.17 -33.30 -9.26
C GLY A 734 6.56 -34.02 -7.97
N ALA A 735 5.86 -33.77 -6.87
CA ALA A 735 6.23 -34.24 -5.54
C ALA A 735 5.10 -35.05 -4.87
N ASN A 736 4.62 -36.13 -5.52
CA ASN A 736 3.83 -37.14 -4.81
C ASN A 736 4.75 -37.77 -3.75
N CYS A 737 4.53 -37.40 -2.49
CA CYS A 737 5.27 -37.91 -1.35
C CYS A 737 4.79 -39.29 -0.90
N GLY A 738 4.65 -40.21 -1.86
CA GLY A 738 4.04 -41.52 -1.62
C GLY A 738 2.53 -41.51 -1.44
N THR A 739 1.90 -40.34 -1.33
CA THR A 739 0.45 -40.13 -1.30
C THR A 739 0.05 -38.98 -2.24
N ASP A 740 -1.05 -39.13 -2.97
CA ASP A 740 -1.58 -38.08 -3.85
C ASP A 740 -2.30 -37.00 -3.02
N ILE A 741 -2.11 -35.73 -3.40
CA ILE A 741 -2.82 -34.57 -2.88
C ILE A 741 -4.08 -34.37 -3.74
N THR A 742 -5.24 -34.71 -3.18
CA THR A 742 -6.53 -34.67 -3.91
C THR A 742 -7.64 -33.95 -3.15
N ALA A 743 -7.42 -33.66 -1.88
CA ALA A 743 -8.34 -32.96 -1.00
C ALA A 743 -7.72 -31.62 -0.59
N PRO A 744 -8.55 -30.68 -0.12
CA PRO A 744 -8.05 -29.48 0.51
C PRO A 744 -7.09 -29.74 1.67
N GLY A 745 -6.13 -28.85 1.86
CA GLY A 745 -5.08 -29.00 2.86
C GLY A 745 -4.59 -27.69 3.44
N VAL A 746 -3.89 -27.78 4.57
CA VAL A 746 -3.30 -26.62 5.24
C VAL A 746 -1.84 -26.87 5.60
N TRP A 747 -1.03 -25.81 5.58
CA TRP A 747 0.41 -25.87 5.68
C TRP A 747 0.95 -25.48 7.06
N TYR A 748 1.99 -26.18 7.48
CA TYR A 748 2.81 -25.82 8.65
C TYR A 748 4.29 -25.80 8.30
N ALA A 749 5.03 -24.84 8.86
CA ALA A 749 6.47 -24.72 8.69
C ALA A 749 7.19 -25.17 9.97
N PHE A 750 7.98 -26.24 9.89
CA PHE A 750 8.85 -26.70 10.96
C PHE A 750 10.31 -26.31 10.64
N THR A 751 10.86 -25.36 11.39
CA THR A 751 12.28 -24.98 11.29
C THR A 751 13.10 -25.69 12.35
N ASP A 752 13.94 -26.65 11.96
CA ASP A 752 14.86 -27.28 12.89
C ASP A 752 16.02 -26.33 13.20
N SER A 753 16.03 -25.74 14.38
CA SER A 753 17.06 -24.82 14.86
C SER A 753 18.00 -25.45 15.90
N SER A 754 17.94 -26.78 16.07
CA SER A 754 18.72 -27.49 17.08
C SER A 754 20.24 -27.47 16.81
N GLY A 755 20.64 -27.25 15.57
CA GLY A 755 22.02 -27.38 15.09
C GLY A 755 22.53 -28.82 15.08
N LEU A 756 21.65 -29.81 15.33
CA LEU A 756 21.99 -31.22 15.47
C LEU A 756 21.23 -32.04 14.44
N PRO A 757 21.90 -32.88 13.63
CA PRO A 757 21.19 -33.77 12.72
C PRO A 757 20.35 -34.78 13.50
N GLY A 758 19.16 -35.10 13.03
CA GLY A 758 18.18 -35.89 13.77
C GLY A 758 17.08 -36.45 12.89
N THR A 759 15.96 -36.79 13.55
CA THR A 759 14.69 -37.12 12.91
C THR A 759 13.58 -36.33 13.57
N ALA A 760 12.63 -35.84 12.77
CA ALA A 760 11.36 -35.30 13.24
C ALA A 760 10.23 -36.28 12.90
N LEU A 761 9.24 -36.37 13.79
CA LEU A 761 7.99 -37.08 13.62
C LEU A 761 6.87 -36.07 13.62
N ALA A 762 6.15 -35.98 12.49
CA ALA A 762 4.90 -35.24 12.36
C ALA A 762 3.76 -36.25 12.34
N THR A 763 2.82 -36.14 13.29
CA THR A 763 1.77 -37.15 13.47
C THR A 763 0.41 -36.55 13.77
N LEU A 764 -0.62 -37.11 13.13
CA LEU A 764 -2.03 -36.79 13.36
C LEU A 764 -2.73 -37.85 14.23
N CYS A 765 -1.97 -38.81 14.77
CA CYS A 765 -2.49 -39.96 15.52
C CYS A 765 -3.18 -39.60 16.84
N ASN A 766 -3.08 -38.35 17.29
CA ASN A 766 -3.78 -37.84 18.46
C ASN A 766 -5.20 -37.34 18.15
N GLY A 767 -5.64 -37.39 16.89
CA GLY A 767 -7.05 -37.33 16.54
C GLY A 767 -7.32 -36.51 15.28
N THR A 768 -8.03 -37.13 14.33
CA THR A 768 -8.75 -36.46 13.25
C THR A 768 -10.21 -36.94 13.24
N ASP A 769 -11.13 -36.13 12.73
CA ASP A 769 -12.53 -36.55 12.50
C ASP A 769 -12.79 -37.00 11.04
N TYR A 770 -11.73 -37.05 10.23
CA TYR A 770 -11.72 -37.44 8.81
C TYR A 770 -10.53 -38.35 8.49
N ASP A 771 -10.58 -38.97 7.30
CA ASP A 771 -9.51 -39.80 6.74
C ASP A 771 -8.36 -38.91 6.25
N SER A 772 -7.26 -38.88 7.00
CA SER A 772 -6.23 -37.83 6.91
C SER A 772 -4.98 -38.30 6.18
N LYS A 773 -4.34 -37.39 5.46
CA LYS A 773 -3.03 -37.53 4.80
C LYS A 773 -2.06 -36.47 5.32
N ILE A 774 -0.78 -36.81 5.31
CA ILE A 774 0.30 -35.87 5.60
C ILE A 774 1.37 -35.95 4.51
N SER A 775 1.92 -34.81 4.10
CA SER A 775 3.00 -34.73 3.13
C SER A 775 4.04 -33.72 3.60
N VAL A 776 5.31 -34.11 3.57
CA VAL A 776 6.42 -33.31 4.08
C VAL A 776 7.38 -32.97 2.95
N PHE A 777 7.73 -31.69 2.87
CA PHE A 777 8.57 -31.09 1.85
C PHE A 777 9.73 -30.30 2.46
N SER A 778 10.71 -29.98 1.63
CA SER A 778 11.83 -29.08 1.91
C SER A 778 12.03 -28.13 0.72
N GLY A 779 12.88 -27.11 0.89
CA GLY A 779 13.09 -26.08 -0.13
C GLY A 779 12.06 -24.94 -0.04
N ASP A 780 12.09 -24.03 -1.00
CA ASP A 780 11.17 -22.88 -1.03
C ASP A 780 9.80 -23.29 -1.58
N CYS A 781 8.72 -22.59 -1.21
CA CYS A 781 7.35 -22.89 -1.68
C CYS A 781 7.21 -22.94 -3.21
N SER A 782 7.96 -22.09 -3.92
CA SER A 782 8.01 -22.11 -5.39
C SER A 782 8.78 -23.29 -6.02
N ALA A 783 9.49 -24.09 -5.21
CA ALA A 783 10.38 -25.17 -5.65
C ALA A 783 10.47 -26.32 -4.62
N LEU A 784 9.32 -26.74 -4.08
CA LEU A 784 9.26 -27.77 -3.05
C LEU A 784 9.85 -29.11 -3.51
N VAL A 785 10.65 -29.71 -2.63
CA VAL A 785 11.24 -31.03 -2.79
C VAL A 785 10.60 -31.98 -1.80
N CYS A 786 9.94 -33.02 -2.32
CA CYS A 786 9.34 -34.05 -1.48
C CYS A 786 10.37 -34.72 -0.56
N ILE A 787 10.03 -34.84 0.72
CA ILE A 787 10.75 -35.63 1.71
C ILE A 787 10.06 -36.97 1.93
N ASP A 788 8.81 -36.96 2.39
CA ASP A 788 8.03 -38.18 2.67
C ASP A 788 6.54 -37.86 2.90
N GLY A 789 5.67 -38.86 2.92
CA GLY A 789 4.23 -38.68 3.09
C GLY A 789 3.50 -39.96 3.46
N ASN A 790 2.31 -39.83 4.03
CA ASN A 790 1.50 -40.96 4.49
C ASN A 790 -0.01 -40.67 4.38
N ASP A 791 -0.79 -41.75 4.33
CA ASP A 791 -2.26 -41.82 4.31
C ASP A 791 -2.78 -42.60 5.53
N ASP A 792 -2.18 -43.76 5.84
CA ASP A 792 -2.65 -44.66 6.90
C ASP A 792 -1.48 -45.19 7.76
N ASP A 793 -1.34 -44.71 9.00
CA ASP A 793 -0.43 -45.28 10.00
C ASP A 793 -1.17 -45.85 11.23
N CYS A 794 -2.05 -45.05 11.82
CA CYS A 794 -2.71 -45.34 13.10
C CYS A 794 -4.23 -45.47 12.94
N GLY A 795 -4.65 -46.24 11.93
CA GLY A 795 -6.03 -46.31 11.45
C GLY A 795 -6.15 -45.54 10.15
N LEU A 796 -7.16 -44.68 10.03
CA LEU A 796 -7.35 -43.71 8.94
C LEU A 796 -6.64 -42.38 9.21
N GLN A 797 -5.57 -42.44 10.00
CA GLN A 797 -4.83 -41.29 10.50
C GLN A 797 -3.38 -41.40 10.05
N SER A 798 -2.79 -40.25 9.72
CA SER A 798 -1.47 -40.16 9.10
C SER A 798 -0.34 -39.80 10.06
N SER A 799 0.85 -40.29 9.75
CA SER A 799 2.07 -40.05 10.54
C SER A 799 3.32 -40.25 9.69
N VAL A 800 4.30 -39.35 9.77
CA VAL A 800 5.55 -39.41 9.00
C VAL A 800 6.75 -39.11 9.90
N THR A 801 7.79 -39.93 9.78
CA THR A 801 9.11 -39.68 10.39
C THR A 801 10.12 -39.35 9.30
N PHE A 802 10.76 -38.19 9.37
CA PHE A 802 11.69 -37.72 8.35
C PHE A 802 13.02 -37.24 8.96
N PRO A 803 14.14 -37.34 8.23
CA PRO A 803 15.45 -36.87 8.70
C PRO A 803 15.50 -35.34 8.72
N THR A 804 16.15 -34.80 9.74
CA THR A 804 16.44 -33.37 9.88
C THR A 804 17.95 -33.13 9.93
N ASP A 805 18.41 -31.99 9.40
CA ASP A 805 19.82 -31.61 9.42
C ASP A 805 20.18 -30.67 10.58
N GLY A 806 19.21 -30.25 11.40
CA GLY A 806 19.41 -29.31 12.49
C GLY A 806 19.41 -27.84 12.07
N ALA A 807 19.13 -27.51 10.80
CA ALA A 807 19.21 -26.14 10.30
C ALA A 807 18.14 -25.75 9.27
N SER A 808 17.55 -26.73 8.58
CA SER A 808 16.61 -26.51 7.48
C SER A 808 15.16 -26.35 7.96
N THR A 809 14.37 -25.63 7.15
CA THR A 809 12.91 -25.56 7.27
C THR A 809 12.27 -26.65 6.42
N TYR A 810 11.23 -27.27 6.99
CA TYR A 810 10.41 -28.30 6.38
C TYR A 810 8.95 -27.86 6.37
N TYR A 811 8.27 -28.09 5.26
CA TYR A 811 6.85 -27.74 5.10
C TYR A 811 6.00 -29.00 5.21
N ILE A 812 4.98 -28.96 6.08
CA ILE A 812 4.10 -30.08 6.40
C ILE A 812 2.71 -29.71 5.91
N LEU A 813 2.23 -30.40 4.88
CA LEU A 813 0.86 -30.29 4.38
C LEU A 813 -0.01 -31.35 5.08
N VAL A 814 -1.06 -30.89 5.76
CA VAL A 814 -2.11 -31.73 6.35
C VAL A 814 -3.33 -31.67 5.43
N HIS A 815 -3.70 -32.82 4.83
CA HIS A 815 -4.79 -32.92 3.85
C HIS A 815 -5.59 -34.22 4.07
N GLY A 816 -6.52 -34.56 3.16
CA GLY A 816 -7.40 -35.72 3.32
C GLY A 816 -7.39 -36.73 2.18
N PHE A 817 -7.86 -37.95 2.46
CA PHE A 817 -8.11 -38.96 1.43
C PHE A 817 -9.32 -38.57 0.56
N GLY A 818 -9.14 -38.58 -0.76
CA GLY A 818 -10.20 -38.24 -1.71
C GLY A 818 -10.50 -36.74 -1.65
N ALA A 819 -11.68 -36.37 -1.16
CA ALA A 819 -12.11 -34.98 -0.95
C ALA A 819 -12.49 -34.73 0.52
N ASN A 820 -12.06 -35.60 1.44
CA ASN A 820 -12.40 -35.48 2.85
C ASN A 820 -11.67 -34.29 3.48
N THR A 821 -12.39 -33.52 4.28
CA THR A 821 -11.85 -32.42 5.11
C THR A 821 -12.38 -32.56 6.54
N GLY A 822 -11.75 -31.89 7.48
CA GLY A 822 -12.19 -31.90 8.87
C GLY A 822 -11.16 -31.35 9.86
N ASN A 823 -11.42 -31.57 11.15
CA ASN A 823 -10.57 -31.10 12.24
C ASN A 823 -9.46 -32.12 12.55
N PHE A 824 -8.29 -31.63 12.97
CA PHE A 824 -7.14 -32.46 13.30
C PHE A 824 -6.33 -31.91 14.49
N THR A 825 -5.49 -32.76 15.07
CA THR A 825 -4.39 -32.38 15.98
C THR A 825 -3.06 -32.84 15.38
N LEU A 826 -2.15 -31.91 15.10
CA LEU A 826 -0.80 -32.18 14.61
C LEU A 826 0.21 -32.07 15.75
N ASP A 827 0.95 -33.15 16.00
CA ASP A 827 2.08 -33.18 16.91
C ASP A 827 3.39 -33.31 16.14
N VAL A 828 4.37 -32.46 16.49
CA VAL A 828 5.73 -32.55 15.95
C VAL A 828 6.69 -32.86 17.09
N THR A 829 7.47 -33.94 16.97
CA THR A 829 8.50 -34.32 17.95
C THR A 829 9.82 -34.60 17.27
N CYS A 830 10.95 -34.29 17.91
CA CYS A 830 12.26 -34.45 17.29
C CYS A 830 13.22 -35.22 18.20
N MET A 831 14.09 -35.98 17.57
CA MET A 831 15.13 -36.77 18.24
C MET A 831 16.46 -36.54 17.51
N PRO A 832 17.44 -35.87 18.14
CA PRO A 832 18.80 -35.78 17.61
C PRO A 832 19.43 -37.16 17.42
N THR A 833 20.30 -37.29 16.42
CA THR A 833 21.10 -38.50 16.20
C THR A 833 22.28 -38.51 17.16
N PRO A 834 22.41 -39.51 18.05
CA PRO A 834 23.55 -39.58 18.96
C PRO A 834 24.89 -39.72 18.20
N PRO A 835 26.01 -39.21 18.75
CA PRO A 835 27.33 -39.42 18.16
C PRO A 835 27.66 -40.91 17.94
N PRO A 836 28.48 -41.28 16.93
CA PRO A 836 28.78 -42.69 16.65
C PRO A 836 29.38 -43.46 17.84
N ASN A 837 30.12 -42.76 18.70
CA ASN A 837 30.80 -43.25 19.89
C ASN A 837 30.09 -42.92 21.20
N ASP A 838 28.77 -42.72 21.13
CA ASP A 838 27.90 -42.45 22.28
C ASP A 838 27.90 -43.59 23.30
N MET A 839 28.02 -44.84 22.86
CA MET A 839 28.09 -46.00 23.76
C MET A 839 29.51 -46.55 23.88
N ILE A 840 29.88 -47.06 25.07
CA ILE A 840 31.20 -47.69 25.31
C ILE A 840 31.54 -48.81 24.30
N ALA A 841 30.52 -49.57 23.87
CA ALA A 841 30.64 -50.63 22.89
C ALA A 841 31.11 -50.15 21.51
N ASN A 842 30.90 -48.87 21.21
CA ASN A 842 31.29 -48.19 19.98
C ASN A 842 32.36 -47.13 20.23
N SER A 843 33.09 -47.22 21.35
CA SER A 843 34.17 -46.30 21.66
C SER A 843 35.22 -46.26 20.54
N ILE A 844 35.77 -45.08 20.28
CA ILE A 844 36.81 -44.90 19.26
C ILE A 844 38.14 -45.37 19.84
N ASP A 845 38.73 -46.38 19.23
CA ASP A 845 40.11 -46.81 19.48
C ASP A 845 41.06 -45.79 18.86
N VAL A 846 41.70 -44.98 19.71
CA VAL A 846 42.54 -43.88 19.24
C VAL A 846 43.98 -44.30 18.97
N ASP A 847 44.47 -45.44 19.48
CA ASP A 847 45.82 -45.91 19.18
C ASP A 847 45.91 -46.69 17.86
N GLU A 848 44.80 -47.25 17.37
CA GLU A 848 44.74 -47.76 15.99
C GLU A 848 44.79 -46.62 14.96
N ILE A 849 44.26 -45.44 15.30
CA ILE A 849 44.26 -44.25 14.42
C ILE A 849 45.57 -43.47 14.53
N GLY A 850 46.05 -43.23 15.76
CA GLY A 850 47.31 -42.57 16.06
C GLY A 850 47.17 -41.30 16.92
N PHE A 851 48.22 -41.01 17.70
CA PHE A 851 48.30 -39.82 18.55
C PHE A 851 49.14 -38.68 17.92
N PRO A 852 48.78 -37.40 18.16
CA PRO A 852 47.55 -36.96 18.80
C PRO A 852 46.32 -37.21 17.91
N TYR A 853 45.21 -37.61 18.54
CA TYR A 853 43.92 -37.80 17.89
C TYR A 853 43.02 -36.59 18.17
N THR A 854 42.24 -36.18 17.16
CA THR A 854 41.21 -35.15 17.30
C THR A 854 39.95 -35.66 16.65
N ASP A 855 38.88 -35.74 17.42
CA ASP A 855 37.53 -36.01 16.94
C ASP A 855 36.85 -34.66 16.66
N PRO A 856 36.70 -34.26 15.38
CA PRO A 856 36.23 -32.92 15.04
C PRO A 856 34.71 -32.81 15.13
N ALA A 857 34.22 -31.67 15.64
CA ALA A 857 32.80 -31.29 15.64
C ALA A 857 31.85 -32.38 16.19
N VAL A 858 32.19 -32.98 17.33
CA VAL A 858 31.36 -34.00 17.97
C VAL A 858 30.06 -33.36 18.45
N ALA A 859 28.93 -33.93 18.05
CA ALA A 859 27.57 -33.49 18.41
C ALA A 859 27.20 -33.84 19.87
N MET A 860 28.00 -33.35 20.82
CA MET A 860 27.92 -33.75 22.23
C MET A 860 26.54 -33.54 22.90
N PRO A 861 25.73 -32.51 22.58
CA PRO A 861 24.39 -32.37 23.15
C PRO A 861 23.40 -33.45 22.71
N ALA A 862 23.69 -34.20 21.63
CA ALA A 862 22.89 -35.33 21.17
C ALA A 862 23.26 -36.65 21.86
N ALA A 863 24.28 -36.66 22.73
CA ALA A 863 24.70 -37.87 23.44
C ALA A 863 23.60 -38.39 24.39
N THR A 864 23.48 -39.72 24.53
CA THR A 864 22.48 -40.35 25.39
C THR A 864 23.01 -40.60 26.79
N LEU A 865 22.08 -40.81 27.75
CA LEU A 865 22.44 -40.97 29.15
C LEU A 865 23.07 -42.34 29.41
N GLU A 866 24.23 -42.31 30.06
CA GLU A 866 24.93 -43.50 30.54
C GLU A 866 24.24 -44.10 31.78
N ALA A 867 24.23 -45.43 31.86
CA ALA A 867 23.71 -46.16 33.02
C ALA A 867 24.83 -46.67 33.96
N GLY A 868 26.10 -46.48 33.57
CA GLY A 868 27.26 -47.06 34.23
C GLY A 868 27.60 -46.52 35.61
N ASP A 869 28.12 -47.40 36.46
CA ASP A 869 28.72 -47.05 37.74
C ASP A 869 30.16 -47.60 37.85
N PRO A 870 31.11 -47.09 37.04
CA PRO A 870 32.52 -47.50 37.13
C PRO A 870 33.09 -47.34 38.54
N ALA A 871 33.94 -48.28 38.93
CA ALA A 871 34.51 -48.28 40.27
C ALA A 871 35.34 -47.02 40.53
N GLY A 872 34.94 -46.22 41.53
CA GLY A 872 35.67 -45.03 41.96
C GLY A 872 35.26 -43.72 41.27
N CYS A 873 34.44 -43.76 40.22
CA CYS A 873 33.82 -42.57 39.64
C CYS A 873 32.56 -42.93 38.84
N SER A 874 31.39 -42.61 39.39
CA SER A 874 30.10 -42.89 38.77
C SER A 874 29.81 -41.92 37.61
N ILE A 875 29.24 -42.44 36.52
CA ILE A 875 28.81 -41.66 35.34
C ILE A 875 27.30 -41.78 35.09
N ASN A 876 26.58 -42.51 35.94
CA ASN A 876 25.15 -42.75 35.79
C ASN A 876 24.36 -41.44 35.65
N GLY A 877 23.56 -41.35 34.59
CA GLY A 877 22.77 -40.16 34.25
C GLY A 877 23.56 -39.04 33.60
N SER A 878 24.80 -39.30 33.14
CA SER A 878 25.58 -38.35 32.34
C SER A 878 25.50 -38.70 30.86
N ALA A 879 25.33 -37.70 30.00
CA ALA A 879 25.41 -37.87 28.55
C ALA A 879 26.83 -37.58 28.05
N GLY A 880 27.44 -38.52 27.33
CA GLY A 880 28.82 -38.36 26.89
C GLY A 880 29.23 -39.39 25.84
N VAL A 881 30.46 -39.26 25.35
CA VAL A 881 31.03 -40.12 24.32
C VAL A 881 32.29 -40.82 24.82
N TRP A 882 32.64 -41.92 24.15
CA TRP A 882 33.70 -42.82 24.57
C TRP A 882 34.86 -42.91 23.58
N TYR A 883 36.06 -42.99 24.14
CA TYR A 883 37.30 -43.31 23.46
C TYR A 883 38.05 -44.38 24.26
N ASN A 884 38.89 -45.17 23.60
CA ASN A 884 39.73 -46.17 24.26
C ASN A 884 41.13 -46.20 23.63
N PHE A 885 42.11 -46.73 24.37
CA PHE A 885 43.42 -47.06 23.83
C PHE A 885 44.23 -48.03 24.69
N VAL A 886 45.17 -48.75 24.09
CA VAL A 886 46.25 -49.47 24.79
C VAL A 886 47.55 -48.67 24.75
N ALA A 887 48.06 -48.27 25.92
CA ALA A 887 49.29 -47.50 25.99
C ALA A 887 50.52 -48.32 25.54
N GLY A 888 51.13 -47.99 24.40
CA GLY A 888 52.33 -48.67 23.89
C GLY A 888 53.59 -48.54 24.78
N GLY A 889 53.59 -47.59 25.72
CA GLY A 889 54.69 -47.33 26.65
C GLY A 889 54.24 -46.50 27.85
N SER A 890 55.10 -46.41 28.86
CA SER A 890 54.86 -45.48 29.98
C SER A 890 55.06 -44.04 29.54
N GLY A 891 54.14 -43.16 29.93
CA GLY A 891 54.10 -41.77 29.48
C GLY A 891 52.97 -41.00 30.13
N THR A 892 52.49 -39.96 29.46
CA THR A 892 51.27 -39.23 29.86
C THR A 892 50.25 -39.25 28.74
N ALA A 893 48.98 -39.47 29.07
CA ALA A 893 47.85 -39.23 28.18
C ALA A 893 47.05 -38.03 28.69
N THR A 894 46.66 -37.13 27.79
CA THR A 894 45.85 -35.95 28.07
C THR A 894 44.65 -35.95 27.14
N ALA A 895 43.46 -35.73 27.66
CA ALA A 895 42.26 -35.50 26.87
C ALA A 895 41.67 -34.13 27.21
N SER A 896 41.16 -33.41 26.20
CA SER A 896 40.61 -32.07 26.38
C SER A 896 39.49 -31.75 25.40
N ILE A 897 38.58 -30.89 25.85
CA ILE A 897 37.49 -30.31 25.05
C ILE A 897 37.93 -28.94 24.55
N THR A 898 37.93 -28.72 23.24
CA THR A 898 38.47 -27.49 22.63
C THR A 898 37.56 -26.28 22.82
N SER A 899 36.24 -26.45 22.67
CA SER A 899 35.22 -25.40 22.83
C SER A 899 34.09 -25.89 23.75
N PRO A 900 34.35 -25.99 25.06
CA PRO A 900 33.37 -26.54 26.00
C PRO A 900 32.13 -25.66 26.10
N GLY A 901 30.97 -26.30 26.19
CA GLY A 901 29.66 -25.67 26.35
C GLY A 901 28.79 -26.48 27.30
N GLY A 902 28.09 -25.80 28.21
CA GLY A 902 27.29 -26.47 29.24
C GLY A 902 28.14 -27.15 30.32
N ALA A 903 27.63 -28.25 30.87
CA ALA A 903 28.36 -29.08 31.82
C ALA A 903 29.40 -29.92 31.07
N SER A 904 30.64 -29.95 31.56
CA SER A 904 31.73 -30.70 30.94
C SER A 904 32.51 -31.55 31.93
N ALA A 905 32.94 -32.74 31.51
CA ALA A 905 33.83 -33.63 32.25
C ALA A 905 34.71 -34.42 31.28
N VAL A 906 35.95 -34.69 31.66
CA VAL A 906 36.86 -35.61 30.96
C VAL A 906 37.43 -36.55 32.01
N ILE A 907 37.18 -37.85 31.89
CA ILE A 907 37.53 -38.82 32.93
C ILE A 907 38.19 -40.04 32.31
N PHE A 908 39.37 -40.41 32.82
CA PHE A 908 40.09 -41.62 32.45
C PHE A 908 39.80 -42.79 33.40
N TYR A 909 39.61 -43.96 32.80
CA TYR A 909 39.44 -45.24 33.47
C TYR A 909 40.48 -46.25 32.98
N THR A 910 40.94 -47.14 33.85
CA THR A 910 41.64 -48.37 33.44
C THR A 910 40.63 -49.47 33.16
N ALA A 911 40.95 -50.32 32.19
CA ALA A 911 40.19 -51.51 31.82
C ALA A 911 41.09 -52.76 31.76
N PRO A 912 40.55 -53.99 31.88
CA PRO A 912 41.35 -55.20 31.68
C PRO A 912 41.84 -55.36 30.23
N ASP A 913 41.02 -54.95 29.26
CA ASP A 913 41.27 -54.95 27.82
C ASP A 913 40.28 -53.99 27.12
N GLU A 914 40.35 -53.90 25.79
CA GLU A 914 39.50 -53.02 24.93
C GLU A 914 38.11 -53.61 24.60
N ASN A 915 37.74 -54.75 25.20
CA ASN A 915 36.37 -55.29 25.13
C ASN A 915 35.63 -55.11 26.47
N ALA A 916 36.03 -54.12 27.25
CA ALA A 916 35.48 -53.85 28.56
C ALA A 916 34.07 -53.25 28.50
N SER A 917 33.25 -53.61 29.49
CA SER A 917 32.00 -52.91 29.79
C SER A 917 32.23 -51.83 30.85
N GLU A 918 31.27 -50.92 31.03
CA GLU A 918 31.33 -49.89 32.09
C GLU A 918 31.61 -50.48 33.49
N THR A 919 31.18 -51.71 33.76
CA THR A 919 31.41 -52.38 35.06
C THR A 919 32.83 -52.88 35.27
N ASP A 920 33.61 -53.03 34.19
CA ASP A 920 35.02 -53.45 34.23
C ASP A 920 35.96 -52.24 34.44
N LEU A 921 35.43 -51.02 34.32
CA LEU A 921 36.19 -49.79 34.40
C LEU A 921 36.49 -49.41 35.86
N VAL A 922 37.73 -48.96 36.09
CA VAL A 922 38.19 -48.45 37.38
C VAL A 922 38.79 -47.06 37.18
N HIS A 923 38.30 -46.08 37.93
CA HIS A 923 38.75 -44.69 37.85
C HIS A 923 40.25 -44.57 38.15
N VAL A 924 40.98 -43.83 37.29
CA VAL A 924 42.40 -43.57 37.49
C VAL A 924 42.58 -42.41 38.48
N ASP A 925 42.63 -42.71 39.77
CA ASP A 925 42.76 -41.70 40.83
C ASP A 925 44.13 -41.01 40.82
N GLN A 926 44.22 -39.91 40.07
CA GLN A 926 45.39 -39.04 39.95
C GLN A 926 44.97 -37.57 40.03
N PHE A 927 45.87 -36.71 40.49
CA PHE A 927 45.58 -35.28 40.73
C PHE A 927 44.97 -34.56 39.51
N ASN A 928 45.39 -34.92 38.30
CA ASN A 928 44.88 -34.32 37.05
C ASN A 928 43.74 -35.12 36.39
N ASN A 929 43.21 -36.15 37.05
CA ASN A 929 42.04 -36.94 36.61
C ASN A 929 41.10 -37.09 37.81
N GLN A 930 40.35 -36.04 38.09
CA GLN A 930 39.44 -35.99 39.23
C GLN A 930 38.03 -36.36 38.78
N CYS A 931 37.29 -37.07 39.62
CA CYS A 931 35.88 -37.42 39.38
C CYS A 931 34.95 -36.22 39.66
N VAL A 932 35.15 -35.14 38.92
CA VAL A 932 34.36 -33.90 38.98
C VAL A 932 34.33 -33.27 37.59
N GLY A 933 33.50 -32.26 37.39
CA GLY A 933 33.48 -31.49 36.16
C GLY A 933 34.84 -30.87 35.84
N GLY A 934 35.20 -30.89 34.56
CA GLY A 934 36.48 -30.41 34.04
C GLY A 934 36.55 -30.54 32.52
N THR A 935 37.23 -29.60 31.87
CA THR A 935 37.32 -29.57 30.39
C THR A 935 38.56 -30.31 29.86
N SER A 936 39.39 -30.84 30.75
CA SER A 936 40.57 -31.63 30.42
C SER A 936 40.98 -32.50 31.59
N ALA A 937 41.55 -33.67 31.32
CA ALA A 937 42.20 -34.50 32.31
C ALA A 937 43.51 -35.08 31.76
N SER A 938 44.42 -35.46 32.66
CA SER A 938 45.64 -36.19 32.28
C SER A 938 46.00 -37.27 33.28
N ILE A 939 46.57 -38.36 32.77
CA ILE A 939 47.03 -39.51 33.55
C ILE A 939 48.44 -39.92 33.14
N ASN A 940 49.17 -40.53 34.08
CA ASN A 940 50.35 -41.32 33.73
C ASN A 940 49.91 -42.71 33.23
N THR A 941 50.47 -43.16 32.12
CA THR A 941 50.15 -44.44 31.49
C THR A 941 51.15 -45.54 31.82
N LEU A 942 50.71 -46.79 31.77
CA LEU A 942 51.54 -47.99 31.90
C LEU A 942 51.57 -48.75 30.56
N ALA A 943 52.75 -49.21 30.16
CA ALA A 943 52.89 -49.99 28.93
C ALA A 943 52.01 -51.25 28.94
N GLY A 944 51.19 -51.42 27.89
CA GLY A 944 50.27 -52.53 27.70
C GLY A 944 48.96 -52.44 28.50
N GLN A 945 48.70 -51.33 29.19
CA GLN A 945 47.45 -51.11 29.93
C GLN A 945 46.41 -50.46 29.00
N ALA A 946 45.19 -51.02 28.98
CA ALA A 946 44.04 -50.44 28.30
C ALA A 946 43.40 -49.34 29.15
N TYR A 947 43.02 -48.24 28.51
CA TYR A 947 42.38 -47.09 29.10
C TYR A 947 41.13 -46.70 28.31
N TYR A 948 40.12 -46.20 29.01
CA TYR A 948 38.94 -45.57 28.43
C TYR A 948 38.87 -44.11 28.85
N VAL A 949 38.39 -43.25 27.96
CA VAL A 949 38.14 -41.83 28.20
C VAL A 949 36.65 -41.61 28.01
N PHE A 950 35.98 -41.15 29.05
CA PHE A 950 34.60 -40.68 28.99
C PHE A 950 34.59 -39.16 28.97
N VAL A 951 33.86 -38.58 28.00
CA VAL A 951 33.81 -37.14 27.80
C VAL A 951 32.36 -36.67 27.82
N VAL A 952 32.06 -35.66 28.64
CA VAL A 952 30.76 -35.01 28.75
C VAL A 952 30.90 -33.57 28.27
N ASN A 953 29.93 -33.10 27.47
CA ASN A 953 29.81 -31.68 27.09
C ASN A 953 28.36 -31.36 26.66
N THR A 954 27.55 -30.82 27.55
CA THR A 954 26.08 -30.81 27.33
C THR A 954 25.56 -29.69 26.43
N GLY A 955 26.39 -28.71 26.04
CA GLY A 955 25.90 -27.45 25.47
C GLY A 955 26.63 -26.96 24.22
N ALA A 956 27.50 -27.76 23.59
CA ALA A 956 28.14 -27.37 22.35
C ALA A 956 28.60 -28.56 21.50
N ILE A 957 28.56 -28.37 20.19
CA ILE A 957 29.34 -29.15 19.23
C ILE A 957 30.81 -28.72 19.37
N THR A 958 31.73 -29.66 19.57
CA THR A 958 33.14 -29.35 19.90
C THR A 958 34.08 -30.44 19.44
N ASP A 959 35.35 -30.08 19.24
CA ASP A 959 36.42 -31.06 19.05
C ASP A 959 36.83 -31.68 20.38
N ILE A 960 37.09 -32.99 20.36
CA ILE A 960 37.71 -33.73 21.46
C ILE A 960 39.12 -34.12 21.06
N VAL A 961 40.11 -33.67 21.83
CA VAL A 961 41.53 -33.92 21.56
C VAL A 961 42.08 -34.91 22.58
N ILE A 962 42.73 -35.97 22.11
CA ILE A 962 43.44 -36.95 22.94
C ILE A 962 44.89 -37.01 22.47
N ASP A 963 45.82 -36.65 23.37
CA ASP A 963 47.25 -36.62 23.11
C ASP A 963 47.99 -37.57 24.06
N GLY A 964 48.95 -38.31 23.51
CA GLY A 964 49.79 -39.26 24.23
C GLY A 964 51.26 -38.90 24.07
N THR A 965 51.92 -38.49 25.15
CA THR A 965 53.38 -38.36 25.15
C THR A 965 54.02 -39.63 25.73
N LEU A 966 54.65 -40.41 24.86
CA LEU A 966 55.47 -41.55 25.27
C LEU A 966 56.80 -41.02 25.83
N LEU A 967 57.14 -41.37 27.09
CA LEU A 967 58.48 -41.12 27.63
C LEU A 967 59.44 -42.18 27.09
N GLY A 968 59.78 -42.08 25.81
CA GLY A 968 60.74 -42.92 25.11
C GLY A 968 61.59 -42.10 24.13
N THR A 969 62.83 -42.53 23.87
CA THR A 969 63.64 -41.93 22.82
C THR A 969 63.10 -42.39 21.47
N ASN A 970 62.59 -41.49 20.64
CA ASN A 970 62.30 -41.78 19.23
C ASN A 970 63.54 -42.44 18.59
N GLU A 971 63.39 -43.65 18.06
CA GLU A 971 64.39 -44.19 17.14
C GLU A 971 64.27 -43.41 15.83
N ASN A 972 65.14 -42.41 15.62
CA ASN A 972 65.29 -41.78 14.31
C ASN A 972 65.86 -42.81 13.33
N THR A 973 64.97 -43.61 12.75
CA THR A 973 65.31 -44.54 11.67
C THR A 973 65.19 -43.79 10.35
N ILE A 974 66.30 -43.69 9.61
CA ILE A 974 66.31 -43.18 8.24
C ILE A 974 65.80 -44.29 7.33
N GLU A 975 64.74 -44.02 6.56
CA GLU A 975 64.12 -44.97 5.65
C GLU A 975 65.14 -45.48 4.61
N GLY A 976 65.26 -46.81 4.46
CA GLY A 976 66.21 -47.43 3.53
C GLY A 976 67.68 -47.42 3.99
N PHE A 977 67.99 -46.93 5.20
CA PHE A 977 69.32 -47.11 5.80
C PHE A 977 69.47 -48.50 6.43
N ALA A 978 70.54 -49.20 6.09
CA ALA A 978 70.89 -50.50 6.64
C ALA A 978 72.40 -50.61 6.89
N PHE A 979 72.79 -51.44 7.86
CA PHE A 979 74.19 -51.67 8.20
C PHE A 979 74.43 -53.12 8.61
N TYR A 980 75.52 -53.72 8.13
CA TYR A 980 75.84 -55.12 8.38
C TYR A 980 77.32 -55.45 8.14
N PRO A 981 77.85 -56.51 8.77
CA PRO A 981 77.22 -57.26 9.86
C PRO A 981 77.22 -56.46 11.17
N ASN A 982 76.19 -56.66 11.99
CA ASN A 982 76.16 -56.19 13.38
C ASN A 982 75.73 -57.38 14.25
N PRO A 983 76.64 -58.02 15.02
CA PRO A 983 77.98 -57.56 15.37
C PRO A 983 79.02 -57.57 14.23
N ALA A 984 79.94 -56.60 14.24
CA ALA A 984 81.03 -56.44 13.27
C ALA A 984 82.37 -56.95 13.84
N ASN A 985 83.19 -57.60 13.00
CA ASN A 985 84.58 -57.95 13.34
C ASN A 985 85.52 -56.83 12.87
N ASP A 986 85.90 -56.79 11.59
CA ASP A 986 86.85 -55.79 11.09
C ASP A 986 86.18 -54.69 10.29
N GLN A 987 85.02 -54.97 9.68
CA GLN A 987 84.35 -54.08 8.75
C GLN A 987 82.86 -54.00 9.02
N LEU A 988 82.31 -52.79 8.88
CA LEU A 988 80.89 -52.50 8.93
C LEU A 988 80.47 -51.87 7.60
N ASN A 989 79.64 -52.57 6.83
CA ASN A 989 79.06 -52.01 5.61
C ASN A 989 77.81 -51.22 5.97
N VAL A 990 77.63 -50.07 5.33
CA VAL A 990 76.42 -49.26 5.42
C VAL A 990 75.87 -48.96 4.04
N THR A 991 74.54 -48.92 3.93
CA THR A 991 73.81 -48.66 2.68
C THR A 991 72.62 -47.78 2.99
N ALA A 992 72.30 -46.84 2.10
CA ALA A 992 71.14 -45.96 2.18
C ALA A 992 70.50 -45.80 0.80
N LYS A 993 69.25 -45.33 0.77
CA LYS A 993 68.56 -44.93 -0.47
C LYS A 993 69.17 -43.66 -1.08
N ASP A 994 69.44 -42.68 -0.22
CA ASP A 994 70.01 -41.38 -0.58
C ASP A 994 71.50 -41.28 -0.19
N THR A 995 72.12 -40.14 -0.53
CA THR A 995 73.55 -39.92 -0.27
C THR A 995 73.82 -39.84 1.22
N ILE A 996 74.69 -40.72 1.73
CA ILE A 996 75.20 -40.65 3.10
C ILE A 996 76.20 -39.49 3.17
N ASP A 997 75.91 -38.47 3.96
CA ASP A 997 76.77 -37.30 4.12
C ASP A 997 77.93 -37.63 5.07
N SER A 998 77.61 -38.19 6.24
CA SER A 998 78.61 -38.53 7.27
C SER A 998 78.21 -39.74 8.13
N LEU A 999 79.23 -40.44 8.64
CA LEU A 999 79.16 -41.53 9.60
C LEU A 999 80.10 -41.24 10.76
N ILE A 1000 79.57 -41.23 11.98
CA ILE A 1000 80.33 -40.95 13.19
C ILE A 1000 80.05 -42.04 14.20
N LEU A 1001 81.09 -42.75 14.69
CA LEU A 1001 80.93 -43.68 15.81
C LEU A 1001 81.42 -43.04 17.10
N PHE A 1002 80.63 -43.23 18.15
CA PHE A 1002 80.95 -42.86 19.52
C PHE A 1002 81.10 -44.12 20.37
N ASN A 1003 82.04 -44.10 21.32
CA ASN A 1003 82.03 -45.09 22.39
C ASN A 1003 80.93 -44.77 23.42
N VAL A 1004 80.71 -45.67 24.39
CA VAL A 1004 79.70 -45.48 25.45
C VAL A 1004 79.96 -44.29 26.39
N LEU A 1005 81.15 -43.68 26.34
CA LEU A 1005 81.48 -42.45 27.07
C LEU A 1005 81.17 -41.18 26.26
N GLY A 1006 80.58 -41.31 25.07
CA GLY A 1006 80.29 -40.20 24.16
C GLY A 1006 81.51 -39.66 23.42
N GLN A 1007 82.66 -40.35 23.47
CA GLN A 1007 83.86 -39.94 22.74
C GLN A 1007 83.75 -40.42 21.29
N LYS A 1008 83.99 -39.51 20.35
CA LYS A 1008 84.06 -39.82 18.91
C LYS A 1008 85.30 -40.67 18.63
N VAL A 1009 85.08 -41.89 18.14
CA VAL A 1009 86.14 -42.86 17.82
C VAL A 1009 86.37 -43.01 16.31
N ILE A 1010 85.35 -42.73 15.50
CA ILE A 1010 85.42 -42.68 14.04
C ILE A 1010 84.59 -41.50 13.56
N ASP A 1011 85.09 -40.83 12.52
CA ASP A 1011 84.40 -39.74 11.83
C ASP A 1011 84.75 -39.80 10.33
N GLN A 1012 83.76 -40.08 9.49
CA GLN A 1012 83.96 -40.27 8.07
C GLN A 1012 82.88 -39.53 7.28
N ASN A 1013 83.32 -38.68 6.34
CA ASN A 1013 82.46 -38.17 5.28
C ASN A 1013 82.39 -39.19 4.14
N VAL A 1014 81.18 -39.45 3.63
CA VAL A 1014 80.95 -40.54 2.66
C VAL A 1014 80.68 -40.00 1.26
N GLY A 1015 79.61 -39.20 1.07
CA GLY A 1015 79.23 -38.64 -0.23
C GLY A 1015 78.78 -39.70 -1.26
N ALA A 1016 78.25 -40.83 -0.79
CA ALA A 1016 77.78 -41.95 -1.61
C ALA A 1016 76.60 -42.68 -0.92
N THR A 1017 75.84 -43.48 -1.66
CA THR A 1017 74.71 -44.27 -1.13
C THR A 1017 75.14 -45.54 -0.37
N SER A 1018 76.42 -45.88 -0.40
CA SER A 1018 76.99 -46.99 0.39
C SER A 1018 78.44 -46.71 0.76
N SER A 1019 78.87 -47.28 1.88
CA SER A 1019 80.25 -47.18 2.34
C SER A 1019 80.63 -48.40 3.17
N GLN A 1020 81.93 -48.60 3.33
CA GLN A 1020 82.49 -49.58 4.24
C GLN A 1020 83.33 -48.84 5.28
N LEU A 1021 83.05 -49.11 6.54
CA LEU A 1021 83.77 -48.56 7.67
C LEU A 1021 84.70 -49.62 8.28
N ASP A 1022 85.98 -49.28 8.39
CA ASP A 1022 86.97 -50.10 9.11
C ASP A 1022 86.83 -49.87 10.61
N VAL A 1023 86.44 -50.92 11.34
CA VAL A 1023 86.27 -50.92 12.78
C VAL A 1023 87.30 -51.82 13.48
N SER A 1024 88.28 -52.36 12.75
CA SER A 1024 89.27 -53.32 13.27
C SER A 1024 90.12 -52.77 14.42
N SER A 1025 90.37 -51.45 14.45
CA SER A 1025 91.13 -50.78 15.51
C SER A 1025 90.32 -50.49 16.77
N LEU A 1026 89.00 -50.70 16.75
CA LEU A 1026 88.13 -50.44 17.91
C LEU A 1026 88.14 -51.65 18.87
N PRO A 1027 88.26 -51.44 20.19
CA PRO A 1027 88.08 -52.50 21.17
C PRO A 1027 86.69 -53.16 21.07
N THR A 1028 86.60 -54.46 21.39
CA THR A 1028 85.34 -55.20 21.54
C THR A 1028 84.40 -54.46 22.51
N GLY A 1029 83.17 -54.18 22.08
CA GLY A 1029 82.23 -53.37 22.85
C GLY A 1029 81.04 -52.84 22.04
N THR A 1030 80.17 -52.08 22.72
CA THR A 1030 79.05 -51.38 22.09
C THR A 1030 79.45 -49.96 21.72
N TYR A 1031 79.03 -49.51 20.55
CA TYR A 1031 79.23 -48.19 19.99
C TYR A 1031 77.90 -47.61 19.51
N ILE A 1032 77.84 -46.29 19.43
CA ILE A 1032 76.69 -45.54 18.90
C ILE A 1032 77.13 -44.92 17.58
N MET A 1033 76.50 -45.31 16.48
CA MET A 1033 76.72 -44.74 15.17
C MET A 1033 75.68 -43.66 14.91
N LYS A 1034 76.14 -42.41 14.74
CA LYS A 1034 75.34 -41.31 14.20
C LYS A 1034 75.61 -41.22 12.71
N VAL A 1035 74.56 -41.30 11.91
CA VAL A 1035 74.63 -41.16 10.45
C VAL A 1035 73.81 -39.95 10.02
N SER A 1036 74.30 -39.25 8.99
CA SER A 1036 73.50 -38.26 8.28
C SER A 1036 73.33 -38.65 6.81
N VAL A 1037 72.10 -38.61 6.32
CA VAL A 1037 71.73 -38.94 4.93
C VAL A 1037 70.84 -37.81 4.41
N ASN A 1038 71.26 -37.12 3.35
CA ASN A 1038 70.54 -35.98 2.77
C ASN A 1038 70.10 -34.93 3.82
N GLY A 1039 70.94 -34.67 4.82
CA GLY A 1039 70.65 -33.75 5.93
C GLY A 1039 69.80 -34.32 7.08
N GLU A 1040 69.17 -35.49 6.94
CA GLU A 1040 68.51 -36.19 8.05
C GLU A 1040 69.55 -36.87 8.96
N ILE A 1041 69.22 -37.08 10.24
CA ILE A 1041 70.13 -37.66 11.23
C ILE A 1041 69.49 -38.88 11.91
N GLY A 1042 70.13 -40.04 11.77
CA GLY A 1042 69.78 -41.29 12.43
C GLY A 1042 70.84 -41.75 13.43
N THR A 1043 70.43 -42.50 14.46
CA THR A 1043 71.34 -43.03 15.47
C THR A 1043 71.12 -44.53 15.66
N TYR A 1044 72.19 -45.32 15.54
CA TYR A 1044 72.14 -46.78 15.50
C TYR A 1044 73.14 -47.41 16.47
N LYS A 1045 72.78 -48.53 17.08
CA LYS A 1045 73.68 -49.30 17.95
C LYS A 1045 74.54 -50.26 17.13
N VAL A 1046 75.86 -50.15 17.28
CA VAL A 1046 76.85 -51.04 16.65
C VAL A 1046 77.56 -51.87 17.72
N ILE A 1047 77.70 -53.17 17.50
CA ILE A 1047 78.40 -54.10 18.38
C ILE A 1047 79.67 -54.55 17.66
N LYS A 1048 80.84 -54.23 18.23
CA LYS A 1048 82.15 -54.72 17.77
C LYS A 1048 82.50 -55.98 18.56
N GLN A 1049 82.83 -57.07 17.87
CA GLN A 1049 83.31 -58.32 18.47
C GLN A 1049 84.82 -58.45 18.40
#